data_AF-A0A9E3Y9R9-F1
#
_entry.id   AF-A0A9E3Y9R9-F1
#
_cell.length_a   1.000
_cell.length_b   1.000
_cell.length_c   1.000
_cell.angle_alpha   90.00
_cell.angle_beta   90.00
_cell.angle_gamma   90.00
#
_symmetry.space_group_name_H-M   'P 1'
#
loop_
_entity.id
_entity.type
_entity.pdbx_description
1 polymer ?
#
loop_
_entity_poly.entity_id
_entity_poly.type
_entity_poly.pdbx_seq_one_letter_code
_entity_poly.pdbx_strand_id
1 'polypeptide(L)'
;MRSKAAAAAFNAMVLGLLTVSSVVGASSAAAQEGPETYEGPAFEDQFVLEGVGPGNCWPLQAVAGTTVDCRFPLIGRVQEPALWQGAVTVRQSTDWDGAEPRPCRFDDDELWCPNVGVNFEFGPVEVSLELEGQTRTLASYEVVEPWTFDYSMSLVGGEEPIAFEGRPLIVSSWRNDLESQESSYVMVRRRLNVSRDDPFETVMIEPLQTPEPGSYEGVETQIDIDLDPGRYAAVLCVGPSQAECSMVPGTYSFQVIDPTLHELVDQHNRPDAARINLVFVGSNLPAGVALPTIARQMLTIGGPAVVDFEGNVSEVSDTTSADEVAHIGFGPFAIEPLRSEVDRFNLWYLDGDLVDQRALFHNADPEFARDGELAGFDLPNTSIVTLHHSHGTFSRSEAWWTSFRGRTDVPQRDEMEFGGAYVSIDARNPLWSATTLAHELGHSLFDLRDEYTEFGRSTQFGYPNCAESAEQADEWWGPLEGQVDPFVHEYAQLLDRFDFWLPDTLIDDVTVGLIEGGCYGSGATAYRPTADSLMNNEIPVFGAVNRARVEALLDRFESRVDLARMEDLNLRCFPATRAEPGAAVRCSGELARFVDAAAGSIELSMAGQVVACSIDRVDDTGVRGVSCPELIATGFAPWTVVVSIDDGLGQVVARIEDATPEQSQPESPVADTTATSEIAVGEGEADNPVAGGGTYDGDVVLISGIFALVVIGIGGWLFSRSNKRARERSERERTQPSGDGEA
;
A
#
# COMPACT_ATOMS: atom_id res chain seq x y z
N MET A 1 -24.49 20.59 61.83
CA MET A 1 -25.03 19.82 62.98
C MET A 1 -25.01 18.32 62.65
N ARG A 2 -25.27 17.45 63.64
CA ARG A 2 -25.45 15.97 63.57
C ARG A 2 -26.32 15.52 62.36
N SER A 3 -26.37 14.27 61.85
CA SER A 3 -25.59 12.99 61.88
C SER A 3 -26.43 11.92 61.10
N LYS A 4 -26.01 10.71 60.67
CA LYS A 4 -24.79 9.87 60.83
C LYS A 4 -24.80 8.72 59.77
N ALA A 5 -23.64 8.10 59.51
CA ALA A 5 -23.37 6.69 59.11
C ALA A 5 -24.37 5.84 58.28
N ALA A 6 -23.86 5.19 57.22
CA ALA A 6 -24.02 3.74 56.96
C ALA A 6 -22.97 3.23 55.94
N ALA A 7 -22.52 1.98 56.08
CA ALA A 7 -21.63 1.26 55.16
C ALA A 7 -21.89 -0.27 55.24
N ALA A 8 -21.43 -1.03 54.23
CA ALA A 8 -21.58 -2.50 54.06
C ALA A 8 -23.03 -2.98 53.74
N ALA A 9 -23.30 -4.11 53.06
CA ALA A 9 -22.51 -5.17 52.38
C ALA A 9 -23.31 -5.64 51.13
N PHE A 10 -22.72 -6.04 49.99
CA PHE A 10 -22.19 -7.36 49.61
C PHE A 10 -23.20 -8.55 49.56
N ASN A 11 -23.31 -9.15 48.35
CA ASN A 11 -23.86 -10.47 47.94
C ASN A 11 -25.37 -10.81 47.81
N ALA A 12 -25.71 -11.22 46.57
CA ALA A 12 -26.39 -12.46 46.15
C ALA A 12 -27.93 -12.56 45.92
N MET A 13 -28.24 -13.34 44.85
CA MET A 13 -29.39 -14.24 44.61
C MET A 13 -30.74 -13.75 44.01
N VAL A 14 -30.93 -14.13 42.72
CA VAL A 14 -31.91 -15.16 42.23
C VAL A 14 -33.36 -14.82 41.81
N LEU A 15 -33.67 -15.25 40.57
CA LEU A 15 -34.95 -15.62 39.89
C LEU A 15 -36.14 -14.65 39.75
N GLY A 16 -36.80 -14.74 38.59
CA GLY A 16 -38.19 -14.29 38.39
C GLY A 16 -38.68 -14.28 36.93
N LEU A 17 -39.12 -15.42 36.38
CA LEU A 17 -39.86 -15.47 35.10
C LEU A 17 -41.20 -14.71 35.20
N LEU A 18 -41.72 -14.19 34.06
CA LEU A 18 -43.02 -14.64 33.52
C LEU A 18 -43.35 -14.12 32.11
N THR A 19 -44.04 -14.97 31.36
CA THR A 19 -44.55 -14.83 29.99
C THR A 19 -45.84 -14.01 29.88
N VAL A 20 -46.11 -13.39 28.72
CA VAL A 20 -47.48 -13.04 28.28
C VAL A 20 -47.69 -13.43 26.81
N SER A 21 -48.83 -14.05 26.54
CA SER A 21 -49.25 -14.57 25.23
C SER A 21 -49.90 -13.51 24.33
N SER A 22 -50.01 -13.80 23.02
CA SER A 22 -51.11 -13.26 22.19
C SER A 22 -51.67 -14.36 21.27
N VAL A 23 -52.95 -14.23 20.90
CA VAL A 23 -53.80 -15.31 20.38
C VAL A 23 -54.83 -14.73 19.39
N VAL A 24 -55.02 -15.43 18.26
CA VAL A 24 -56.15 -15.36 17.29
C VAL A 24 -56.28 -14.13 16.37
N GLY A 25 -56.35 -14.44 15.07
CA GLY A 25 -56.93 -13.59 14.02
C GLY A 25 -57.09 -14.39 12.72
N ALA A 26 -58.20 -15.13 12.56
CA ALA A 26 -58.40 -16.02 11.41
C ALA A 26 -59.57 -15.58 10.49
N SER A 27 -59.36 -15.66 9.17
CA SER A 27 -60.31 -16.05 8.10
C SER A 27 -59.72 -15.61 6.74
N SER A 28 -59.69 -16.40 5.67
CA SER A 28 -60.69 -17.31 5.12
C SER A 28 -60.03 -18.21 4.06
N ALA A 29 -60.61 -19.39 3.78
CA ALA A 29 -60.02 -20.37 2.88
C ALA A 29 -60.64 -20.34 1.47
N ALA A 30 -59.79 -20.49 0.46
CA ALA A 30 -60.15 -21.05 -0.84
C ALA A 30 -59.13 -22.15 -1.16
N ALA A 31 -59.60 -23.35 -1.48
CA ALA A 31 -58.74 -24.51 -1.65
C ALA A 31 -58.09 -24.53 -3.04
N GLN A 32 -56.80 -24.85 -3.08
CA GLN A 32 -56.14 -25.41 -4.26
C GLN A 32 -55.30 -26.61 -3.84
N GLU A 33 -55.35 -27.65 -4.67
CA GLU A 33 -54.67 -28.92 -4.45
C GLU A 33 -53.16 -28.72 -4.67
N GLY A 34 -52.34 -29.19 -3.74
CA GLY A 34 -50.91 -28.89 -3.73
C GLY A 34 -50.06 -29.82 -4.62
N PRO A 35 -48.79 -29.44 -4.89
CA PRO A 35 -47.76 -30.39 -5.25
C PRO A 35 -47.19 -31.06 -3.98
N GLU A 36 -46.71 -32.30 -4.12
CA GLU A 36 -46.03 -33.03 -3.05
C GLU A 36 -44.71 -32.33 -2.71
N THR A 37 -44.52 -31.88 -1.46
CA THR A 37 -43.22 -31.46 -0.96
C THR A 37 -42.33 -32.69 -0.82
N TYR A 38 -41.43 -32.88 -1.78
CA TYR A 38 -40.36 -33.84 -1.68
C TYR A 38 -39.37 -33.36 -0.60
N GLU A 39 -39.51 -33.88 0.61
CA GLU A 39 -38.46 -33.79 1.64
C GLU A 39 -37.27 -34.62 1.17
N GLY A 40 -36.41 -34.01 0.34
CA GLY A 40 -35.05 -34.48 0.14
C GLY A 40 -34.32 -34.50 1.49
N PRO A 41 -33.37 -35.42 1.70
CA PRO A 41 -32.57 -35.39 2.91
C PRO A 41 -31.88 -34.03 3.02
N ALA A 42 -31.94 -33.42 4.20
CA ALA A 42 -31.05 -32.31 4.52
C ALA A 42 -29.62 -32.82 4.35
N PHE A 43 -28.92 -32.31 3.35
CA PHE A 43 -27.47 -32.36 3.35
C PHE A 43 -27.05 -31.45 4.50
N GLU A 44 -26.43 -32.02 5.52
CA GLU A 44 -25.56 -31.23 6.37
C GLU A 44 -24.42 -30.74 5.47
N ASP A 45 -24.24 -29.42 5.37
CA ASP A 45 -23.09 -28.80 4.72
C ASP A 45 -21.84 -29.06 5.57
N GLN A 46 -21.39 -30.31 5.56
CA GLN A 46 -20.10 -30.70 6.12
C GLN A 46 -19.03 -30.31 5.09
N PHE A 47 -18.31 -29.23 5.39
CA PHE A 47 -17.09 -28.85 4.69
C PHE A 47 -15.98 -29.84 5.06
N VAL A 48 -15.70 -30.82 4.19
CA VAL A 48 -14.76 -31.91 4.54
C VAL A 48 -13.54 -31.98 3.60
N LEU A 49 -12.35 -32.01 4.20
CA LEU A 49 -11.07 -32.40 3.57
C LEU A 49 -11.08 -33.81 2.95
N GLU A 50 -12.14 -34.60 3.11
CA GLU A 50 -12.37 -35.85 2.37
C GLU A 50 -12.51 -35.61 0.86
N GLY A 51 -12.98 -34.42 0.45
CA GLY A 51 -13.01 -33.99 -0.94
C GLY A 51 -11.64 -33.71 -1.56
N VAL A 52 -10.54 -33.74 -0.79
CA VAL A 52 -9.18 -33.55 -1.30
C VAL A 52 -8.37 -34.84 -1.17
N GLY A 53 -7.76 -35.25 -2.28
CA GLY A 53 -6.94 -36.45 -2.41
C GLY A 53 -5.47 -36.24 -2.05
N PRO A 54 -4.70 -37.33 -1.95
CA PRO A 54 -3.26 -37.25 -1.78
C PRO A 54 -2.64 -36.55 -2.99
N GLY A 55 -1.89 -35.49 -2.73
CA GLY A 55 -1.25 -34.65 -3.72
C GLY A 55 0.19 -35.03 -4.01
N ASN A 56 0.83 -34.23 -4.85
CA ASN A 56 2.27 -34.29 -5.10
C ASN A 56 2.84 -32.88 -5.02
N CYS A 57 4.01 -32.74 -4.41
CA CYS A 57 4.79 -31.51 -4.44
C CYS A 57 5.91 -31.64 -5.48
N TRP A 58 6.23 -30.55 -6.17
CA TRP A 58 7.28 -30.50 -7.18
C TRP A 58 8.17 -29.27 -7.00
N PRO A 59 9.51 -29.41 -7.04
CA PRO A 59 10.26 -30.67 -7.17
C PRO A 59 10.12 -31.60 -5.95
N LEU A 60 10.29 -32.91 -6.16
CA LEU A 60 10.28 -33.91 -5.08
C LEU A 60 11.49 -33.82 -4.15
N GLN A 61 12.57 -33.18 -4.61
CA GLN A 61 13.74 -32.80 -3.84
C GLN A 61 13.97 -31.30 -3.98
N ALA A 62 14.01 -30.59 -2.86
CA ALA A 62 14.10 -29.13 -2.82
C ALA A 62 15.23 -28.68 -1.88
N VAL A 63 15.78 -27.50 -2.12
CA VAL A 63 16.88 -26.93 -1.33
C VAL A 63 16.28 -25.96 -0.31
N ALA A 64 16.84 -25.87 0.90
CA ALA A 64 16.41 -24.85 1.87
C ALA A 64 16.45 -23.43 1.25
N GLY A 65 15.37 -22.66 1.40
CA GLY A 65 15.20 -21.35 0.75
C GLY A 65 14.74 -21.41 -0.72
N THR A 66 14.29 -22.57 -1.23
CA THR A 66 13.53 -22.68 -2.49
C THR A 66 12.02 -22.70 -2.21
N THR A 67 11.21 -22.86 -3.25
CA THR A 67 9.77 -23.07 -3.15
C THR A 67 9.36 -24.36 -3.89
N VAL A 68 8.33 -25.05 -3.40
CA VAL A 68 7.70 -26.19 -4.08
C VAL A 68 6.24 -25.89 -4.40
N ASP A 69 5.75 -26.36 -5.55
CA ASP A 69 4.33 -26.31 -5.89
C ASP A 69 3.67 -27.63 -5.49
N CYS A 70 2.62 -27.58 -4.66
CA CYS A 70 1.87 -28.76 -4.25
C CYS A 70 0.48 -28.76 -4.89
N ARG A 71 0.14 -29.85 -5.59
CA ARG A 71 -1.17 -30.07 -6.26
C ARG A 71 -1.88 -31.27 -5.66
N PHE A 72 -3.16 -31.10 -5.34
CA PHE A 72 -3.99 -32.10 -4.66
C PHE A 72 -5.28 -32.35 -5.45
N PRO A 73 -5.53 -33.57 -5.98
CA PRO A 73 -6.69 -33.83 -6.81
C PRO A 73 -7.99 -33.79 -6.00
N LEU A 74 -9.05 -33.22 -6.56
CA LEU A 74 -10.37 -33.16 -5.91
C LEU A 74 -11.12 -34.48 -6.11
N ILE A 75 -11.38 -35.17 -5.00
CA ILE A 75 -12.13 -36.43 -4.98
C ILE A 75 -13.62 -36.13 -4.80
N GLY A 76 -14.21 -35.42 -5.77
CA GLY A 76 -15.64 -35.14 -5.81
C GLY A 76 -15.98 -33.76 -6.40
N ARG A 77 -17.27 -33.44 -6.42
CA ARG A 77 -17.72 -32.06 -6.70
C ARG A 77 -17.66 -31.25 -5.42
N VAL A 78 -16.59 -30.47 -5.24
CA VAL A 78 -16.58 -29.36 -4.28
C VAL A 78 -17.62 -28.35 -4.77
N GLN A 79 -18.70 -28.14 -4.03
CA GLN A 79 -19.85 -27.39 -4.57
C GLN A 79 -19.60 -25.88 -4.67
N GLU A 80 -18.74 -25.30 -3.82
CA GLU A 80 -18.43 -23.87 -3.85
C GLU A 80 -16.92 -23.60 -3.72
N PRO A 81 -16.19 -23.52 -4.85
CA PRO A 81 -14.76 -23.18 -4.86
C PRO A 81 -14.42 -21.84 -4.19
N ALA A 82 -15.36 -20.89 -4.18
CA ALA A 82 -15.18 -19.58 -3.58
C ALA A 82 -15.02 -19.61 -2.06
N LEU A 83 -15.69 -20.54 -1.36
CA LEU A 83 -15.64 -20.64 0.11
C LEU A 83 -14.30 -21.17 0.66
N TRP A 84 -13.46 -21.79 -0.17
CA TRP A 84 -12.18 -22.34 0.29
C TRP A 84 -10.98 -21.42 0.02
N GLN A 85 -11.16 -20.35 -0.76
CA GLN A 85 -10.08 -19.39 -1.05
C GLN A 85 -9.66 -18.71 0.26
N GLY A 86 -8.41 -18.97 0.69
CA GLY A 86 -7.89 -18.52 1.98
C GLY A 86 -8.27 -19.38 3.19
N ALA A 87 -9.20 -20.34 3.07
CA ALA A 87 -9.58 -21.24 4.15
C ALA A 87 -8.75 -22.54 4.17
N VAL A 88 -8.22 -22.98 3.03
CA VAL A 88 -7.20 -24.03 3.00
C VAL A 88 -5.81 -23.42 3.07
N THR A 89 -5.05 -23.85 4.06
CA THR A 89 -3.68 -23.43 4.29
C THR A 89 -2.73 -24.63 4.23
N VAL A 90 -1.54 -24.42 3.66
CA VAL A 90 -0.45 -25.40 3.74
C VAL A 90 0.31 -25.25 5.04
N ARG A 91 0.47 -26.36 5.77
CA ARG A 91 1.42 -26.49 6.89
C ARG A 91 2.48 -27.54 6.57
N GLN A 92 3.72 -27.22 6.93
CA GLN A 92 4.81 -28.19 6.97
C GLN A 92 4.81 -28.85 8.36
N SER A 93 4.99 -30.17 8.42
CA SER A 93 4.95 -30.92 9.68
C SER A 93 6.19 -30.76 10.58
N THR A 94 7.03 -29.78 10.29
CA THR A 94 8.22 -29.42 11.05
C THR A 94 7.81 -28.84 12.41
N ASP A 95 8.51 -29.13 13.50
CA ASP A 95 8.20 -28.67 14.89
C ASP A 95 8.36 -27.14 15.08
N TRP A 96 8.39 -26.37 13.99
CA TRP A 96 8.62 -24.93 13.94
C TRP A 96 7.28 -24.19 13.75
N ASP A 97 6.81 -23.53 14.82
CA ASP A 97 5.58 -22.71 14.86
C ASP A 97 5.57 -21.49 13.91
N GLY A 98 6.57 -21.35 13.03
CA GLY A 98 6.77 -20.20 12.13
C GLY A 98 6.40 -20.43 10.65
N ALA A 99 5.91 -21.61 10.26
CA ALA A 99 5.47 -21.84 8.88
C ALA A 99 4.20 -21.03 8.57
N GLU A 100 4.34 -19.93 7.83
CA GLU A 100 3.21 -19.09 7.44
C GLU A 100 2.22 -19.86 6.54
N PRO A 101 0.91 -19.81 6.84
CA PRO A 101 -0.11 -20.45 6.03
C PRO A 101 -0.17 -19.83 4.63
N ARG A 102 0.32 -20.54 3.60
CA ARG A 102 0.19 -20.12 2.21
C ARG A 102 -1.21 -20.48 1.66
N PRO A 103 -1.91 -19.55 0.97
CA PRO A 103 -3.25 -19.81 0.44
C PRO A 103 -3.20 -20.71 -0.80
N CYS A 104 -4.07 -21.71 -0.84
CA CYS A 104 -4.29 -22.53 -2.03
C CYS A 104 -5.42 -21.97 -2.90
N ARG A 105 -5.33 -22.18 -4.22
CA ARG A 105 -6.40 -21.90 -5.19
C ARG A 105 -6.88 -23.16 -5.88
N PHE A 106 -8.15 -23.20 -6.28
CA PHE A 106 -8.64 -24.26 -7.16
C PHE A 106 -8.22 -23.99 -8.61
N ASP A 107 -7.85 -25.07 -9.31
CA ASP A 107 -7.45 -25.11 -10.72
C ASP A 107 -8.13 -26.34 -11.34
N ASP A 108 -9.27 -26.13 -12.00
CA ASP A 108 -10.20 -27.16 -12.51
C ASP A 108 -10.58 -28.26 -11.49
N ASP A 109 -9.96 -29.43 -11.57
CA ASP A 109 -10.19 -30.61 -10.71
C ASP A 109 -9.07 -30.85 -9.69
N GLU A 110 -8.20 -29.86 -9.46
CA GLU A 110 -7.16 -29.86 -8.43
C GLU A 110 -7.29 -28.65 -7.48
N LEU A 111 -6.86 -28.83 -6.24
CA LEU A 111 -6.43 -27.73 -5.37
C LEU A 111 -4.92 -27.55 -5.57
N TRP A 112 -4.51 -26.37 -6.01
CA TRP A 112 -3.11 -25.99 -6.20
C TRP A 112 -2.68 -25.00 -5.13
N CYS A 113 -1.67 -25.40 -4.36
CA CYS A 113 -0.97 -24.56 -3.40
C CYS A 113 0.41 -24.20 -3.99
N PRO A 114 0.53 -23.05 -4.69
CA PRO A 114 1.79 -22.62 -5.26
C PRO A 114 2.77 -22.16 -4.17
N ASN A 115 4.06 -22.22 -4.51
CA ASN A 115 5.13 -21.53 -3.78
C ASN A 115 5.18 -21.81 -2.27
N VAL A 116 5.06 -23.08 -1.90
CA VAL A 116 5.27 -23.54 -0.52
C VAL A 116 6.77 -23.41 -0.21
N GLY A 117 7.15 -22.37 0.54
CA GLY A 117 8.54 -22.04 0.89
C GLY A 117 9.23 -23.13 1.70
N VAL A 118 10.46 -23.48 1.34
CA VAL A 118 11.18 -24.63 1.88
C VAL A 118 12.06 -24.22 3.05
N ASN A 119 11.65 -24.59 4.26
CA ASN A 119 12.37 -24.30 5.49
C ASN A 119 13.72 -25.04 5.59
N PHE A 120 14.58 -24.61 6.52
CA PHE A 120 15.95 -25.13 6.72
C PHE A 120 16.04 -26.54 7.36
N GLU A 121 14.94 -27.29 7.46
CA GLU A 121 14.95 -28.65 8.01
C GLU A 121 15.23 -29.69 6.93
N PHE A 122 16.36 -30.39 7.02
CA PHE A 122 16.77 -31.41 6.04
C PHE A 122 16.08 -32.77 6.27
N GLY A 123 15.68 -33.42 5.19
CA GLY A 123 14.96 -34.71 5.20
C GLY A 123 13.53 -34.60 4.67
N PRO A 124 12.68 -35.62 4.89
CA PRO A 124 11.31 -35.62 4.39
C PRO A 124 10.43 -34.60 5.13
N VAL A 125 9.84 -33.67 4.40
CA VAL A 125 8.83 -32.73 4.89
C VAL A 125 7.45 -33.21 4.44
N GLU A 126 6.55 -33.41 5.40
CA GLU A 126 5.13 -33.65 5.10
C GLU A 126 4.39 -32.33 4.91
N VAL A 127 3.54 -32.31 3.88
CA VAL A 127 2.70 -31.17 3.51
C VAL A 127 1.27 -31.51 3.88
N SER A 128 0.79 -30.80 4.90
CA SER A 128 -0.57 -30.89 5.41
C SER A 128 -1.44 -29.77 4.88
N LEU A 129 -2.69 -30.09 4.56
CA LEU A 129 -3.73 -29.10 4.37
C LEU A 129 -4.50 -28.92 5.68
N GLU A 130 -4.72 -27.68 6.09
CA GLU A 130 -5.63 -27.33 7.18
C GLU A 130 -6.83 -26.55 6.65
N LEU A 131 -8.04 -26.97 7.06
CA LEU A 131 -9.33 -26.35 6.77
C LEU A 131 -10.22 -26.48 8.00
N GLU A 132 -10.80 -25.37 8.47
CA GLU A 132 -11.68 -25.31 9.66
C GLU A 132 -11.10 -26.00 10.92
N GLY A 133 -9.78 -25.98 11.09
CA GLY A 133 -9.07 -26.63 12.21
C GLY A 133 -8.96 -28.16 12.10
N GLN A 134 -9.35 -28.76 10.97
CA GLN A 134 -8.97 -30.11 10.59
C GLN A 134 -7.66 -30.05 9.79
N THR A 135 -6.66 -30.87 10.15
CA THR A 135 -5.36 -30.93 9.45
C THR A 135 -5.15 -32.33 8.89
N ARG A 136 -4.65 -32.45 7.65
CA ARG A 136 -4.39 -33.72 6.98
C ARG A 136 -3.13 -33.67 6.12
N THR A 137 -2.11 -34.48 6.45
CA THR A 137 -0.99 -34.77 5.53
C THR A 137 -1.53 -35.36 4.24
N LEU A 138 -1.20 -34.73 3.11
CA LEU A 138 -1.66 -35.17 1.80
C LEU A 138 -0.54 -35.26 0.76
N ALA A 139 0.60 -34.60 0.96
CA ALA A 139 1.78 -34.72 0.09
C ALA A 139 3.07 -34.71 0.93
N SER A 140 4.21 -34.97 0.30
CA SER A 140 5.53 -34.83 0.90
C SER A 140 6.59 -34.55 -0.17
N TYR A 141 7.71 -33.97 0.27
CA TYR A 141 8.91 -33.78 -0.52
C TYR A 141 10.16 -33.94 0.39
N GLU A 142 11.35 -34.00 -0.18
CA GLU A 142 12.61 -34.13 0.57
C GLU A 142 13.42 -32.84 0.47
N VAL A 143 13.81 -32.29 1.62
CA VAL A 143 14.73 -31.15 1.71
C VAL A 143 16.16 -31.66 1.76
N VAL A 144 16.99 -31.18 0.82
CA VAL A 144 18.40 -31.55 0.70
C VAL A 144 19.31 -30.37 1.08
N GLU A 145 20.44 -30.68 1.70
CA GLU A 145 21.44 -29.66 2.07
C GLU A 145 22.05 -29.03 0.80
N PRO A 146 22.08 -27.68 0.66
CA PRO A 146 22.66 -27.02 -0.52
C PRO A 146 24.10 -27.46 -0.80
N TRP A 147 24.87 -27.71 0.26
CA TRP A 147 26.28 -28.11 0.22
C TRP A 147 26.52 -29.57 -0.22
N THR A 148 25.46 -30.37 -0.37
CA THR A 148 25.58 -31.75 -0.88
C THR A 148 25.73 -31.81 -2.40
N PHE A 149 25.61 -30.66 -3.08
CA PHE A 149 25.86 -30.49 -4.50
C PHE A 149 27.07 -29.58 -4.72
N ASP A 150 27.87 -29.89 -5.74
CA ASP A 150 29.05 -29.10 -6.10
C ASP A 150 28.70 -27.68 -6.58
N TYR A 151 27.44 -27.44 -6.92
CA TYR A 151 26.89 -26.15 -7.35
C TYR A 151 25.55 -25.88 -6.67
N SER A 152 25.30 -24.62 -6.34
CA SER A 152 23.97 -24.11 -5.98
C SER A 152 23.67 -22.80 -6.72
N MET A 153 22.41 -22.43 -6.75
CA MET A 153 21.89 -21.22 -7.38
C MET A 153 21.01 -20.48 -6.38
N SER A 154 20.92 -19.16 -6.49
CA SER A 154 19.88 -18.35 -5.85
C SER A 154 19.44 -17.26 -6.82
N LEU A 155 18.14 -17.00 -6.89
CA LEU A 155 17.64 -15.80 -7.55
C LEU A 155 17.73 -14.63 -6.57
N VAL A 156 18.13 -13.45 -7.05
CA VAL A 156 18.09 -12.23 -6.22
C VAL A 156 16.64 -11.73 -6.19
N GLY A 157 16.13 -11.41 -5.00
CA GLY A 157 14.81 -10.78 -4.84
C GLY A 157 13.73 -11.54 -4.05
N GLY A 158 14.07 -12.59 -3.30
CA GLY A 158 13.13 -13.22 -2.36
C GLY A 158 12.83 -14.70 -2.64
N GLU A 159 11.65 -15.17 -2.21
CA GLU A 159 11.16 -16.54 -2.44
C GLU A 159 10.57 -16.73 -3.85
N GLU A 160 9.97 -15.67 -4.41
CA GLU A 160 9.51 -15.59 -5.80
C GLU A 160 9.78 -14.20 -6.41
N PRO A 161 11.04 -13.86 -6.75
CA PRO A 161 11.41 -12.56 -7.32
C PRO A 161 10.70 -12.22 -8.63
N ILE A 162 10.77 -10.94 -9.00
CA ILE A 162 10.21 -10.42 -10.25
C ILE A 162 11.32 -9.96 -11.21
N ALA A 163 11.17 -10.40 -12.46
CA ALA A 163 11.79 -9.78 -13.63
C ALA A 163 10.72 -8.98 -14.40
N PHE A 164 11.14 -7.90 -15.07
CA PHE A 164 10.28 -7.17 -16.00
C PHE A 164 10.54 -7.65 -17.42
N GLU A 165 9.54 -7.57 -18.30
CA GLU A 165 9.71 -7.89 -19.72
C GLU A 165 10.89 -7.10 -20.32
N GLY A 166 11.79 -7.81 -21.01
CA GLY A 166 13.00 -7.22 -21.60
C GLY A 166 14.09 -6.81 -20.61
N ARG A 167 14.00 -7.21 -19.33
CA ARG A 167 15.05 -6.98 -18.31
C ARG A 167 15.69 -8.29 -17.86
N PRO A 168 16.98 -8.28 -17.48
CA PRO A 168 17.66 -9.50 -17.05
C PRO A 168 17.19 -9.96 -15.67
N LEU A 169 17.05 -11.28 -15.51
CA LEU A 169 16.96 -11.91 -14.20
C LEU A 169 18.36 -11.96 -13.56
N ILE A 170 18.50 -11.55 -12.30
CA ILE A 170 19.78 -11.62 -11.60
C ILE A 170 19.88 -12.95 -10.85
N VAL A 171 20.91 -13.73 -11.19
CA VAL A 171 21.13 -15.06 -10.63
C VAL A 171 22.53 -15.14 -10.03
N SER A 172 22.62 -15.46 -8.74
CA SER A 172 23.89 -15.81 -8.10
C SER A 172 24.10 -17.32 -8.19
N SER A 173 25.30 -17.76 -8.56
CA SER A 173 25.69 -19.16 -8.46
C SER A 173 26.94 -19.35 -7.62
N TRP A 174 26.92 -20.44 -6.86
CA TRP A 174 27.95 -20.78 -5.89
C TRP A 174 28.51 -22.15 -6.25
N ARG A 175 29.80 -22.34 -6.04
CA ARG A 175 30.49 -23.57 -6.37
C ARG A 175 31.24 -24.08 -5.13
N ASN A 176 30.88 -25.27 -4.68
CA ASN A 176 31.31 -25.84 -3.42
C ASN A 176 32.58 -26.71 -3.54
N ASP A 177 32.86 -27.29 -4.71
CA ASP A 177 34.06 -28.10 -4.97
C ASP A 177 35.04 -27.48 -5.98
N LEU A 178 36.33 -27.71 -5.78
CA LEU A 178 37.44 -27.10 -6.51
C LEU A 178 37.92 -27.89 -7.75
N GLU A 179 37.50 -29.15 -7.93
CA GLU A 179 38.18 -30.06 -8.87
C GLU A 179 37.47 -30.25 -10.24
N SER A 180 36.16 -30.00 -10.35
CA SER A 180 35.43 -30.11 -11.63
C SER A 180 35.75 -28.97 -12.63
N GLN A 181 35.52 -29.20 -13.93
CA GLN A 181 35.57 -28.15 -14.98
C GLN A 181 34.22 -28.01 -15.71
N GLU A 182 33.12 -28.29 -15.02
CA GLU A 182 31.80 -28.31 -15.63
C GLU A 182 31.20 -26.91 -15.70
N SER A 183 30.45 -26.65 -16.78
CA SER A 183 29.72 -25.40 -16.96
C SER A 183 28.34 -25.52 -16.31
N SER A 184 27.90 -24.44 -15.69
CA SER A 184 26.54 -24.30 -15.16
C SER A 184 25.68 -23.48 -16.13
N TYR A 185 24.42 -23.91 -16.26
CA TYR A 185 23.40 -23.32 -17.13
C TYR A 185 22.11 -23.15 -16.35
N VAL A 186 21.35 -22.10 -16.66
CA VAL A 186 20.00 -21.92 -16.10
C VAL A 186 18.97 -22.32 -17.15
N MET A 187 18.10 -23.25 -16.79
CA MET A 187 16.91 -23.59 -17.56
C MET A 187 15.71 -22.85 -16.97
N VAL A 188 15.14 -21.93 -17.73
CA VAL A 188 13.88 -21.28 -17.39
C VAL A 188 12.72 -22.04 -18.03
N ARG A 189 11.63 -22.24 -17.28
CA ARG A 189 10.41 -22.91 -17.74
C ARG A 189 9.19 -22.08 -17.38
N ARG A 190 8.32 -21.80 -18.36
CA ARG A 190 7.02 -21.16 -18.10
C ARG A 190 6.10 -22.10 -17.32
N ARG A 191 5.48 -21.58 -16.25
CA ARG A 191 4.36 -22.23 -15.56
C ARG A 191 3.07 -21.93 -16.32
N LEU A 192 2.80 -22.70 -17.37
CA LEU A 192 1.46 -22.78 -17.94
C LEU A 192 0.56 -23.57 -16.96
N ASN A 193 -0.73 -23.23 -16.88
CA ASN A 193 -1.74 -23.87 -16.01
C ASN A 193 -2.05 -25.35 -16.36
N VAL A 194 -1.18 -25.99 -17.14
CA VAL A 194 -1.54 -27.15 -17.96
C VAL A 194 -0.63 -28.31 -17.57
N SER A 195 -1.27 -29.37 -17.06
CA SER A 195 -0.91 -30.79 -17.19
C SER A 195 0.55 -31.24 -16.96
N ARG A 196 0.67 -32.43 -16.35
CA ARG A 196 1.91 -33.20 -16.16
C ARG A 196 2.76 -33.46 -17.42
N ASP A 197 2.19 -33.24 -18.61
CA ASP A 197 2.75 -33.60 -19.92
C ASP A 197 2.94 -32.39 -20.89
N ASP A 198 2.70 -31.15 -20.47
CA ASP A 198 2.76 -30.00 -21.39
C ASP A 198 4.22 -29.64 -21.79
N PRO A 199 4.49 -29.32 -23.07
CA PRO A 199 5.85 -29.11 -23.54
C PRO A 199 6.41 -27.77 -23.05
N PHE A 200 7.28 -27.83 -22.04
CA PHE A 200 8.00 -26.64 -21.55
C PHE A 200 8.74 -25.92 -22.68
N GLU A 201 8.40 -24.66 -22.90
CA GLU A 201 9.31 -23.72 -23.55
C GLU A 201 10.50 -23.52 -22.60
N THR A 202 11.58 -24.25 -22.88
CA THR A 202 12.82 -24.19 -22.13
C THR A 202 13.71 -23.14 -22.77
N VAL A 203 13.58 -21.90 -22.32
CA VAL A 203 14.56 -20.87 -22.67
C VAL A 203 15.81 -21.16 -21.86
N MET A 204 16.86 -21.58 -22.57
CA MET A 204 18.17 -21.86 -22.00
C MET A 204 19.06 -20.66 -22.16
N ILE A 205 19.58 -20.19 -21.04
CA ILE A 205 20.30 -18.92 -20.96
C ILE A 205 21.74 -19.20 -20.55
N GLU A 206 22.59 -18.22 -20.82
CA GLU A 206 24.03 -18.34 -21.04
C GLU A 206 24.81 -19.08 -19.94
N PRO A 207 25.97 -19.69 -20.26
CA PRO A 207 26.82 -20.31 -19.25
C PRO A 207 27.20 -19.26 -18.19
N LEU A 208 26.86 -19.55 -16.93
CA LEU A 208 27.21 -18.69 -15.81
C LEU A 208 28.73 -18.55 -15.74
N GLN A 209 29.22 -17.34 -15.45
CA GLN A 209 30.66 -17.13 -15.31
C GLN A 209 31.18 -18.05 -14.19
N THR A 210 32.11 -18.94 -14.55
CA THR A 210 32.61 -19.94 -13.59
C THR A 210 33.41 -19.24 -12.50
N PRO A 211 33.06 -19.40 -11.20
CA PRO A 211 33.84 -18.83 -10.10
C PRO A 211 35.32 -19.28 -10.18
N GLU A 212 36.25 -18.41 -9.78
CA GLU A 212 37.66 -18.82 -9.74
C GLU A 212 37.83 -19.97 -8.73
N PRO A 213 38.60 -21.03 -9.04
CA PRO A 213 38.79 -22.15 -8.11
C PRO A 213 39.39 -21.69 -6.77
N GLY A 214 38.51 -21.58 -5.76
CA GLY A 214 38.85 -21.11 -4.42
C GLY A 214 37.98 -19.96 -3.91
N SER A 215 37.18 -19.32 -4.77
CA SER A 215 36.25 -18.27 -4.35
C SER A 215 34.99 -18.85 -3.71
N TYR A 216 34.80 -18.56 -2.42
CA TYR A 216 33.49 -18.68 -1.76
C TYR A 216 32.56 -17.51 -2.11
N GLU A 217 33.06 -16.50 -2.82
CA GLU A 217 32.26 -15.42 -3.39
C GLU A 217 31.47 -15.98 -4.57
N GLY A 218 30.14 -15.92 -4.48
CA GLY A 218 29.23 -16.35 -5.52
C GLY A 218 29.34 -15.43 -6.73
N VAL A 219 29.25 -15.99 -7.93
CA VAL A 219 29.27 -15.20 -9.15
C VAL A 219 27.84 -14.89 -9.55
N GLU A 220 27.50 -13.60 -9.46
CA GLU A 220 26.30 -13.03 -10.04
C GLU A 220 26.43 -12.99 -11.55
N THR A 221 25.43 -13.52 -12.24
CA THR A 221 25.26 -13.41 -13.69
C THR A 221 23.90 -12.80 -13.96
N GLN A 222 23.87 -11.80 -14.85
CA GLN A 222 22.64 -11.29 -15.42
C GLN A 222 22.24 -12.19 -16.58
N ILE A 223 20.97 -12.57 -16.58
CA ILE A 223 20.38 -13.53 -17.50
C ILE A 223 19.34 -12.75 -18.30
N ASP A 224 19.68 -12.32 -19.52
CA ASP A 224 18.73 -11.60 -20.37
C ASP A 224 17.53 -12.51 -20.70
N ILE A 225 16.34 -12.06 -20.31
CA ILE A 225 15.10 -12.82 -20.41
C ILE A 225 14.15 -12.13 -21.39
N ASP A 226 14.00 -12.72 -22.57
CA ASP A 226 12.93 -12.42 -23.52
C ASP A 226 11.80 -13.45 -23.32
N LEU A 227 10.91 -13.16 -22.37
CA LEU A 227 9.78 -14.03 -21.99
C LEU A 227 8.52 -13.18 -21.82
N ASP A 228 7.40 -13.69 -22.33
CA ASP A 228 6.07 -13.13 -22.06
C ASP A 228 5.82 -13.00 -20.54
N PRO A 229 4.98 -12.03 -20.11
CA PRO A 229 4.42 -12.01 -18.77
C PRO A 229 3.80 -13.36 -18.34
N GLY A 230 4.05 -13.75 -17.09
CA GLY A 230 3.65 -15.03 -16.51
C GLY A 230 4.54 -15.47 -15.35
N ARG A 231 4.28 -16.66 -14.78
CA ARG A 231 5.15 -17.25 -13.77
C ARG A 231 6.11 -18.27 -14.38
N TYR A 232 7.28 -18.37 -13.78
CA TYR A 232 8.40 -19.13 -14.28
C TYR A 232 9.10 -19.91 -13.17
N ALA A 233 9.84 -20.93 -13.58
CA ALA A 233 10.66 -21.76 -12.74
C ALA A 233 12.07 -21.85 -13.33
N ALA A 234 13.08 -21.41 -12.58
CA ALA A 234 14.48 -21.55 -12.90
C ALA A 234 15.05 -22.83 -12.25
N VAL A 235 15.70 -23.66 -13.05
CA VAL A 235 16.39 -24.88 -12.60
C VAL A 235 17.86 -24.82 -13.03
N LEU A 236 18.76 -25.03 -12.07
CA LEU A 236 20.20 -25.12 -12.36
C LEU A 236 20.53 -26.46 -13.03
N CYS A 237 21.35 -26.42 -14.08
CA CYS A 237 21.83 -27.59 -14.80
C CYS A 237 23.35 -27.54 -14.93
N VAL A 238 24.04 -28.65 -14.68
CA VAL A 238 25.52 -28.70 -14.69
C VAL A 238 26.00 -29.76 -15.68
N GLY A 239 26.99 -29.43 -16.52
CA GLY A 239 27.63 -30.39 -17.40
C GLY A 239 28.57 -29.75 -18.43
N PRO A 240 29.17 -30.55 -19.33
CA PRO A 240 30.10 -30.06 -20.35
C PRO A 240 29.40 -29.30 -21.50
N SER A 241 28.08 -29.45 -21.64
CA SER A 241 27.26 -28.72 -22.61
C SER A 241 25.79 -28.71 -22.18
N GLN A 242 25.01 -27.76 -22.72
CA GLN A 242 23.55 -27.71 -22.61
C GLN A 242 22.86 -29.07 -22.85
N ALA A 243 23.27 -29.82 -23.87
CA ALA A 243 22.60 -31.06 -24.28
C ALA A 243 22.95 -32.26 -23.38
N GLU A 244 23.97 -32.12 -22.53
CA GLU A 244 24.53 -33.17 -21.68
C GLU A 244 24.48 -32.80 -20.18
N CYS A 245 23.83 -31.68 -19.84
CA CYS A 245 23.75 -31.22 -18.45
C CYS A 245 22.75 -32.04 -17.63
N SER A 246 23.07 -32.21 -16.35
CA SER A 246 22.19 -32.84 -15.35
C SER A 246 21.54 -31.77 -14.48
N MET A 247 20.23 -31.88 -14.25
CA MET A 247 19.51 -30.99 -13.33
C MET A 247 20.03 -31.18 -11.90
N VAL A 248 20.39 -30.07 -11.26
CA VAL A 248 20.63 -30.02 -9.81
C VAL A 248 19.26 -29.96 -9.11
N PRO A 249 19.04 -30.72 -8.02
CA PRO A 249 17.82 -30.60 -7.21
C PRO A 249 17.59 -29.17 -6.69
N GLY A 250 16.32 -28.82 -6.49
CA GLY A 250 15.89 -27.45 -6.25
C GLY A 250 15.31 -26.78 -7.50
N THR A 251 14.42 -25.81 -7.28
CA THR A 251 13.78 -25.01 -8.32
C THR A 251 13.45 -23.67 -7.70
N TYR A 252 13.77 -22.58 -8.38
CA TYR A 252 13.45 -21.23 -7.91
C TYR A 252 12.32 -20.68 -8.75
N SER A 253 11.27 -20.22 -8.08
CA SER A 253 10.12 -19.58 -8.72
C SER A 253 10.45 -18.12 -8.99
N PHE A 254 9.94 -17.56 -10.08
CA PHE A 254 9.96 -16.11 -10.31
C PHE A 254 8.79 -15.71 -11.21
N GLN A 255 8.49 -14.42 -11.25
CA GLN A 255 7.45 -13.87 -12.11
C GLN A 255 8.08 -12.94 -13.15
N VAL A 256 7.62 -13.03 -14.40
CA VAL A 256 7.82 -11.97 -15.39
C VAL A 256 6.52 -11.18 -15.44
N ILE A 257 6.60 -9.87 -15.31
CA ILE A 257 5.44 -8.99 -15.41
C ILE A 257 5.67 -7.90 -16.45
N ASP A 258 4.57 -7.44 -17.04
CA ASP A 258 4.53 -6.23 -17.84
C ASP A 258 4.79 -5.04 -16.91
N PRO A 259 5.79 -4.18 -17.17
CA PRO A 259 6.09 -3.01 -16.34
C PRO A 259 5.07 -1.85 -16.51
N THR A 260 3.93 -2.06 -17.20
CA THR A 260 2.92 -1.02 -17.43
C THR A 260 2.45 -0.39 -16.12
N LEU A 261 2.83 0.89 -15.95
CA LEU A 261 2.43 1.72 -14.83
C LEU A 261 1.21 2.57 -15.18
N HIS A 262 0.33 2.71 -14.20
CA HIS A 262 -0.88 3.52 -14.27
C HIS A 262 -0.78 4.70 -13.30
N GLU A 263 -1.32 5.86 -13.68
CA GLU A 263 -1.40 7.00 -12.77
C GLU A 263 -2.30 6.66 -11.57
N LEU A 264 -1.75 6.73 -10.36
CA LEU A 264 -2.54 6.54 -9.15
C LEU A 264 -3.52 7.69 -8.94
N VAL A 265 -3.23 8.91 -9.41
CA VAL A 265 -4.19 10.02 -9.43
C VAL A 265 -4.25 10.63 -10.81
N ASP A 266 -5.45 10.60 -11.40
CA ASP A 266 -5.74 11.09 -12.74
C ASP A 266 -5.16 12.50 -12.98
N GLN A 267 -4.31 12.62 -14.01
CA GLN A 267 -3.64 13.84 -14.48
C GLN A 267 -2.68 14.48 -13.47
N HIS A 268 -2.31 13.78 -12.39
CA HIS A 268 -1.36 14.27 -11.38
C HIS A 268 0.11 14.16 -11.84
N ASN A 269 0.47 13.09 -12.55
CA ASN A 269 1.87 12.76 -12.81
C ASN A 269 2.45 13.60 -13.95
N ARG A 270 3.69 14.04 -13.78
CA ARG A 270 4.51 14.67 -14.81
C ARG A 270 5.80 13.86 -14.93
N PRO A 271 5.84 12.81 -15.77
CA PRO A 271 7.04 11.97 -15.93
C PRO A 271 8.21 12.73 -16.57
N ASP A 272 7.92 13.86 -17.22
CA ASP A 272 8.88 14.82 -17.76
C ASP A 272 9.41 15.83 -16.72
N ALA A 273 8.84 15.87 -15.52
CA ALA A 273 9.28 16.74 -14.43
C ALA A 273 10.39 16.09 -13.59
N ALA A 274 11.20 16.92 -12.93
CA ALA A 274 12.18 16.47 -11.95
C ALA A 274 11.52 16.03 -10.63
N ARG A 275 10.78 14.91 -10.61
CA ARG A 275 9.97 14.45 -9.47
C ARG A 275 10.43 13.11 -8.89
N ILE A 276 10.01 12.85 -7.66
CA ILE A 276 10.12 11.53 -7.01
C ILE A 276 9.01 10.63 -7.54
N ASN A 277 9.33 9.45 -8.06
CA ASN A 277 8.33 8.50 -8.54
C ASN A 277 8.02 7.46 -7.45
N LEU A 278 6.82 7.52 -6.86
CA LEU A 278 6.34 6.48 -5.94
C LEU A 278 5.54 5.44 -6.72
N VAL A 279 6.02 4.20 -6.74
CA VAL A 279 5.34 3.09 -7.44
C VAL A 279 4.72 2.15 -6.42
N PHE A 280 3.39 2.16 -6.35
CA PHE A 280 2.63 1.28 -5.46
C PHE A 280 2.42 -0.11 -6.09
N VAL A 281 2.70 -1.15 -5.32
CA VAL A 281 2.51 -2.55 -5.72
C VAL A 281 1.74 -3.28 -4.62
N GLY A 282 0.77 -4.10 -5.01
CA GLY A 282 -0.02 -4.91 -4.08
C GLY A 282 0.68 -6.23 -3.80
N SER A 283 0.55 -6.77 -2.58
CA SER A 283 0.89 -8.17 -2.34
C SER A 283 -0.14 -8.86 -1.45
N ASN A 284 -0.57 -10.05 -1.89
CA ASN A 284 -1.54 -10.89 -1.21
C ASN A 284 -2.87 -10.16 -0.92
N LEU A 285 -3.25 -9.20 -1.78
CA LEU A 285 -4.45 -8.40 -1.61
C LEU A 285 -5.71 -9.27 -1.77
N PRO A 286 -6.73 -9.14 -0.89
CA PRO A 286 -7.95 -9.92 -1.00
C PRO A 286 -8.69 -9.66 -2.31
N ALA A 287 -9.32 -10.71 -2.86
CA ALA A 287 -10.11 -10.60 -4.09
C ALA A 287 -11.19 -9.50 -3.98
N GLY A 288 -11.26 -8.63 -4.98
CA GLY A 288 -12.17 -7.48 -5.02
C GLY A 288 -11.63 -6.20 -4.36
N VAL A 289 -10.50 -6.25 -3.64
CA VAL A 289 -9.85 -5.06 -3.10
C VAL A 289 -8.89 -4.48 -4.14
N ALA A 290 -9.19 -3.28 -4.64
CA ALA A 290 -8.38 -2.63 -5.66
C ALA A 290 -7.19 -1.87 -5.04
N LEU A 291 -5.97 -2.22 -5.46
CA LEU A 291 -4.73 -1.53 -5.05
C LEU A 291 -4.81 0.01 -5.18
N PRO A 292 -5.34 0.61 -6.27
CA PRO A 292 -5.47 2.07 -6.37
C PRO A 292 -6.32 2.69 -5.27
N THR A 293 -7.36 1.99 -4.81
CA THR A 293 -8.23 2.46 -3.73
C THR A 293 -7.47 2.47 -2.41
N ILE A 294 -6.78 1.37 -2.05
CA ILE A 294 -5.97 1.31 -0.83
C ILE A 294 -4.88 2.39 -0.87
N ALA A 295 -4.10 2.46 -1.95
CA ALA A 295 -2.97 3.38 -2.06
C ALA A 295 -3.41 4.84 -1.98
N ARG A 296 -4.51 5.24 -2.66
CA ARG A 296 -5.12 6.58 -2.52
C ARG A 296 -5.54 6.88 -1.08
N GLN A 297 -6.14 5.92 -0.39
CA GLN A 297 -6.56 6.07 1.01
C GLN A 297 -5.33 6.25 1.91
N MET A 298 -4.37 5.33 1.88
CA MET A 298 -3.16 5.37 2.71
C MET A 298 -2.29 6.60 2.46
N LEU A 299 -2.32 7.17 1.26
CA LEU A 299 -1.61 8.41 0.95
C LEU A 299 -2.25 9.67 1.52
N THR A 300 -3.57 9.64 1.80
CA THR A 300 -4.37 10.77 2.33
C THR A 300 -4.10 12.11 1.61
N ILE A 301 -4.19 12.10 0.28
CA ILE A 301 -3.79 13.22 -0.61
C ILE A 301 -4.61 14.51 -0.37
N GLY A 302 -5.83 14.39 0.14
CA GLY A 302 -6.68 15.54 0.53
C GLY A 302 -6.44 16.07 1.95
N GLY A 303 -5.45 15.53 2.68
CA GLY A 303 -5.32 15.71 4.12
C GLY A 303 -5.93 14.54 4.92
N PRO A 304 -5.98 14.64 6.27
CA PRO A 304 -6.43 13.56 7.14
C PRO A 304 -7.82 13.05 6.79
N ALA A 305 -8.02 11.73 6.87
CA ALA A 305 -9.26 11.06 6.51
C ALA A 305 -9.72 10.11 7.62
N VAL A 306 -11.03 9.91 7.77
CA VAL A 306 -11.64 8.95 8.71
C VAL A 306 -12.12 7.70 8.00
N VAL A 307 -12.10 6.58 8.70
CA VAL A 307 -12.86 5.37 8.34
C VAL A 307 -14.04 5.21 9.28
N ASP A 308 -15.24 4.98 8.73
CA ASP A 308 -16.38 4.58 9.54
C ASP A 308 -16.33 3.08 9.93
N PHE A 309 -17.32 2.61 10.71
CA PHE A 309 -17.39 1.19 11.10
C PHE A 309 -17.74 0.23 9.95
N GLU A 310 -18.11 0.75 8.78
CA GLU A 310 -18.43 -0.01 7.56
C GLU A 310 -17.23 -0.08 6.59
N GLY A 311 -16.13 0.63 6.89
CA GLY A 311 -14.92 0.69 6.06
C GLY A 311 -14.93 1.82 5.03
N ASN A 312 -15.94 2.70 5.04
CA ASN A 312 -16.00 3.83 4.11
C ASN A 312 -15.01 4.92 4.56
N VAL A 313 -14.23 5.43 3.62
CA VAL A 313 -13.29 6.53 3.86
C VAL A 313 -13.92 7.86 3.48
N SER A 314 -13.83 8.86 4.38
CA SER A 314 -14.28 10.23 4.10
C SER A 314 -13.30 11.28 4.66
N GLU A 315 -13.35 12.49 4.10
CA GLU A 315 -12.55 13.62 4.55
C GLU A 315 -12.99 14.11 5.95
N VAL A 316 -12.04 14.54 6.78
CA VAL A 316 -12.35 15.13 8.08
C VAL A 316 -13.05 16.48 7.90
N SER A 317 -14.28 16.59 8.41
CA SER A 317 -15.17 17.73 8.19
C SER A 317 -15.82 18.19 9.51
N ASP A 318 -16.47 19.36 9.49
CA ASP A 318 -17.28 19.85 10.63
C ASP A 318 -18.50 18.96 10.96
N THR A 319 -18.80 17.97 10.10
CA THR A 319 -19.85 16.96 10.31
C THR A 319 -19.34 15.60 10.78
N THR A 320 -18.02 15.37 10.82
CA THR A 320 -17.43 14.12 11.30
C THR A 320 -17.77 13.90 12.79
N SER A 321 -18.29 12.72 13.12
CA SER A 321 -18.75 12.36 14.47
C SER A 321 -17.58 11.94 15.36
N ALA A 322 -17.74 12.10 16.68
CA ALA A 322 -16.70 11.75 17.65
C ALA A 322 -16.31 10.26 17.64
N ASP A 323 -17.19 9.36 17.16
CA ASP A 323 -16.90 7.92 17.04
C ASP A 323 -16.06 7.61 15.77
N GLU A 324 -16.24 8.37 14.68
CA GLU A 324 -15.40 8.28 13.47
C GLU A 324 -14.00 8.85 13.70
N VAL A 325 -13.87 9.87 14.55
CA VAL A 325 -12.58 10.51 14.89
C VAL A 325 -11.57 9.53 15.50
N ALA A 326 -12.05 8.48 16.17
CA ALA A 326 -11.19 7.40 16.67
C ALA A 326 -10.44 6.62 15.56
N HIS A 327 -10.77 6.89 14.30
CA HIS A 327 -10.22 6.25 13.11
C HIS A 327 -9.69 7.28 12.10
N ILE A 328 -9.24 8.47 12.54
CA ILE A 328 -8.48 9.39 11.67
C ILE A 328 -7.13 8.75 11.32
N GLY A 329 -6.91 8.49 10.04
CA GLY A 329 -5.62 8.13 9.46
C GLY A 329 -4.86 9.37 8.97
N PHE A 330 -3.54 9.38 9.16
CA PHE A 330 -2.63 10.40 8.65
C PHE A 330 -1.60 9.73 7.75
N GLY A 331 -1.88 9.69 6.45
CA GLY A 331 -0.91 9.26 5.45
C GLY A 331 0.19 10.30 5.20
N PRO A 332 1.17 9.97 4.35
CA PRO A 332 2.26 10.86 3.97
C PRO A 332 1.79 12.28 3.61
N PHE A 333 0.77 12.41 2.74
CA PHE A 333 0.29 13.71 2.28
C PHE A 333 -0.78 14.36 3.18
N ALA A 334 -1.03 13.79 4.37
CA ALA A 334 -1.72 14.51 5.45
C ALA A 334 -0.75 15.25 6.38
N ILE A 335 0.56 15.01 6.27
CA ILE A 335 1.60 15.49 7.20
C ILE A 335 2.51 16.49 6.48
N GLU A 336 2.88 17.58 7.14
CA GLU A 336 3.86 18.53 6.60
C GLU A 336 5.31 18.03 6.81
N PRO A 337 6.23 18.25 5.85
CA PRO A 337 6.12 19.10 4.67
C PRO A 337 5.51 18.39 3.44
N LEU A 338 5.33 17.07 3.49
CA LEU A 338 4.91 16.27 2.34
C LEU A 338 3.56 16.73 1.76
N ARG A 339 2.61 17.13 2.62
CA ARG A 339 1.31 17.68 2.21
C ARG A 339 1.43 18.91 1.31
N SER A 340 2.29 19.88 1.65
CA SER A 340 2.47 21.09 0.85
C SER A 340 3.33 20.87 -0.40
N GLU A 341 4.19 19.86 -0.38
CA GLU A 341 5.08 19.47 -1.48
C GLU A 341 4.61 18.20 -2.23
N VAL A 342 3.30 17.89 -2.18
CA VAL A 342 2.69 16.72 -2.86
C VAL A 342 2.91 16.77 -4.38
N ASP A 343 3.16 17.95 -4.93
CA ASP A 343 3.47 18.17 -6.35
C ASP A 343 4.93 17.89 -6.74
N ARG A 344 5.81 17.53 -5.79
CA ARG A 344 7.15 16.96 -6.07
C ARG A 344 7.10 15.47 -6.42
N PHE A 345 5.93 14.85 -6.34
CA PHE A 345 5.74 13.43 -6.52
C PHE A 345 5.01 13.12 -7.83
N ASN A 346 5.34 11.95 -8.38
CA ASN A 346 4.49 11.22 -9.31
C ASN A 346 4.04 9.96 -8.58
N LEU A 347 2.75 9.66 -8.67
CA LEU A 347 2.10 8.59 -7.94
C LEU A 347 1.65 7.56 -8.96
N TRP A 348 2.32 6.41 -8.98
CA TRP A 348 2.06 5.32 -9.90
C TRP A 348 1.54 4.11 -9.14
N TYR A 349 0.84 3.22 -9.84
CA TYR A 349 0.66 1.87 -9.36
C TYR A 349 0.85 0.87 -10.50
N LEU A 350 1.24 -0.35 -10.13
CA LEU A 350 1.44 -1.47 -11.04
C LEU A 350 0.16 -2.32 -11.09
N ASP A 351 -0.29 -2.66 -12.31
CA ASP A 351 -1.43 -3.56 -12.50
C ASP A 351 -1.00 -5.01 -12.17
N GLY A 352 -1.61 -5.60 -11.14
CA GLY A 352 -1.35 -6.98 -10.70
C GLY A 352 -0.96 -7.09 -9.22
N ASP A 353 -1.23 -8.25 -8.62
CA ASP A 353 -0.88 -8.56 -7.23
C ASP A 353 0.36 -9.45 -7.16
N LEU A 354 1.32 -9.08 -6.29
CA LEU A 354 2.56 -9.81 -6.08
C LEU A 354 2.37 -10.95 -5.08
N VAL A 355 2.82 -12.14 -5.46
CA VAL A 355 2.69 -13.37 -4.66
C VAL A 355 3.60 -13.37 -3.46
N ASP A 356 4.87 -13.01 -3.69
CA ASP A 356 5.85 -12.77 -2.66
C ASP A 356 5.94 -11.26 -2.46
N GLN A 357 5.66 -10.86 -1.24
CA GLN A 357 5.69 -9.47 -0.78
C GLN A 357 7.09 -8.85 -0.75
N ARG A 358 8.14 -9.67 -0.92
CA ARG A 358 9.53 -9.23 -1.06
C ARG A 358 10.04 -9.27 -2.51
N ALA A 359 9.22 -9.69 -3.47
CA ALA A 359 9.62 -9.92 -4.86
C ALA A 359 10.18 -8.69 -5.60
N LEU A 360 9.76 -7.47 -5.20
CA LEU A 360 10.35 -6.19 -5.65
C LEU A 360 11.18 -5.49 -4.56
N PHE A 361 11.23 -6.04 -3.35
CA PHE A 361 11.82 -5.37 -2.20
C PHE A 361 13.35 -5.22 -2.35
N HIS A 362 14.03 -6.20 -2.96
CA HIS A 362 15.46 -6.06 -3.31
C HIS A 362 15.71 -5.22 -4.57
N ASN A 363 14.74 -5.13 -5.49
CA ASN A 363 14.79 -4.21 -6.64
C ASN A 363 14.61 -2.74 -6.20
N ALA A 364 14.40 -2.50 -4.90
CA ALA A 364 14.28 -1.19 -4.29
C ALA A 364 15.42 -0.88 -3.30
N ASP A 365 16.49 -1.67 -3.28
CA ASP A 365 17.69 -1.41 -2.46
C ASP A 365 18.83 -0.87 -3.34
N PRO A 366 19.26 0.39 -3.14
CA PRO A 366 20.36 1.02 -3.88
C PRO A 366 21.68 0.24 -3.87
N GLU A 367 21.96 -0.61 -2.88
CA GLU A 367 23.18 -1.44 -2.89
C GLU A 367 23.15 -2.52 -4.00
N PHE A 368 21.96 -2.89 -4.48
CA PHE A 368 21.74 -3.84 -5.57
C PHE A 368 21.39 -3.16 -6.91
N ALA A 369 21.19 -1.83 -6.91
CA ALA A 369 21.05 -1.04 -8.12
C ALA A 369 22.35 -1.02 -8.92
N ARG A 370 22.38 -1.73 -10.06
CA ARG A 370 23.42 -1.49 -11.07
C ARG A 370 22.93 -0.48 -12.09
N ASP A 371 23.78 0.52 -12.32
CA ASP A 371 23.60 1.58 -13.33
C ASP A 371 22.31 2.43 -13.16
N GLY A 372 21.77 2.52 -11.95
CA GLY A 372 20.73 3.49 -11.55
C GLY A 372 19.27 3.12 -11.89
N GLU A 373 19.02 1.98 -12.54
CA GLU A 373 17.68 1.55 -12.96
C GLU A 373 17.09 0.48 -12.02
N LEU A 374 16.99 0.82 -10.72
CA LEU A 374 16.46 0.00 -9.62
C LEU A 374 15.28 -0.92 -10.03
N ALA A 375 14.25 -0.33 -10.62
CA ALA A 375 12.91 -0.91 -10.66
C ALA A 375 12.40 -1.30 -12.06
N GLY A 376 13.23 -1.27 -13.10
CA GLY A 376 12.84 -1.66 -14.47
C GLY A 376 11.83 -0.76 -15.21
N PHE A 377 11.17 0.18 -14.51
CA PHE A 377 10.08 1.04 -15.02
C PHE A 377 10.50 2.20 -15.96
N ASP A 378 11.78 2.38 -16.26
CA ASP A 378 12.31 3.56 -17.00
C ASP A 378 11.92 4.92 -16.36
N LEU A 379 11.84 4.93 -15.02
CA LEU A 379 11.55 6.12 -14.21
C LEU A 379 12.74 6.47 -13.31
N PRO A 380 13.30 7.69 -13.39
CA PRO A 380 14.35 8.15 -12.49
C PRO A 380 13.80 8.40 -11.09
N ASN A 381 14.68 8.43 -10.07
CA ASN A 381 14.32 8.81 -8.70
C ASN A 381 13.09 8.04 -8.16
N THR A 382 13.06 6.72 -8.40
CA THR A 382 11.94 5.83 -8.06
C THR A 382 12.10 5.23 -6.66
N SER A 383 10.98 5.13 -5.94
CA SER A 383 10.82 4.36 -4.70
C SER A 383 9.62 3.41 -4.86
N ILE A 384 9.80 2.12 -4.57
CA ILE A 384 8.74 1.12 -4.63
C ILE A 384 8.05 1.03 -3.26
N VAL A 385 6.73 1.11 -3.22
CA VAL A 385 5.91 0.93 -2.02
C VAL A 385 5.08 -0.34 -2.15
N THR A 386 5.46 -1.38 -1.42
CA THR A 386 4.71 -2.64 -1.36
C THR A 386 3.67 -2.59 -0.26
N LEU A 387 2.40 -2.69 -0.63
CA LEU A 387 1.27 -2.79 0.30
C LEU A 387 0.87 -4.24 0.45
N HIS A 388 1.28 -4.86 1.56
CA HIS A 388 1.06 -6.28 1.81
C HIS A 388 -0.07 -6.53 2.81
N HIS A 389 -1.07 -7.30 2.38
CA HIS A 389 -2.12 -7.75 3.28
C HIS A 389 -1.70 -9.02 4.02
N SER A 390 -1.48 -8.88 5.32
CA SER A 390 -1.13 -9.98 6.21
C SER A 390 -2.37 -10.67 6.79
N HIS A 391 -2.40 -11.99 6.72
CA HIS A 391 -3.41 -12.81 7.40
C HIS A 391 -3.10 -13.05 8.90
N GLY A 392 -1.94 -12.57 9.40
CA GLY A 392 -1.48 -12.78 10.76
C GLY A 392 -1.44 -11.51 11.60
N THR A 393 -1.52 -11.65 12.93
CA THR A 393 -1.46 -10.52 13.88
C THR A 393 -0.07 -9.89 14.05
N PHE A 394 0.95 -10.32 13.29
CA PHE A 394 2.35 -9.95 13.50
C PHE A 394 3.15 -9.83 12.19
N SER A 395 2.75 -8.90 11.34
CA SER A 395 3.52 -8.47 10.16
C SER A 395 4.15 -7.10 10.44
N ARG A 396 5.48 -7.01 10.26
CA ARG A 396 6.28 -5.81 10.55
C ARG A 396 6.52 -5.02 9.27
N SER A 397 6.09 -3.76 9.22
CA SER A 397 6.52 -2.83 8.17
C SER A 397 8.02 -2.58 8.23
N GLU A 398 8.65 -2.33 7.08
CA GLU A 398 10.08 -2.11 6.96
C GLU A 398 10.45 -1.36 5.67
N ALA A 399 11.53 -0.58 5.71
CA ALA A 399 12.05 0.17 4.58
C ALA A 399 13.55 -0.02 4.41
N TRP A 400 14.01 0.15 3.17
CA TRP A 400 15.43 0.16 2.82
C TRP A 400 16.05 1.55 2.96
N TRP A 401 17.37 1.56 3.00
CA TRP A 401 18.17 2.78 3.06
C TRP A 401 18.31 3.42 1.68
N THR A 402 18.56 4.73 1.67
CA THR A 402 18.91 5.44 0.44
C THR A 402 20.41 5.29 0.14
N SER A 403 20.79 5.50 -1.12
CA SER A 403 22.20 5.64 -1.55
C SER A 403 23.01 6.69 -0.77
N PHE A 404 22.33 7.69 -0.20
CA PHE A 404 22.94 8.78 0.58
C PHE A 404 22.95 8.52 2.09
N ARG A 405 22.88 7.24 2.50
CA ARG A 405 22.91 6.78 3.89
C ARG A 405 24.00 7.48 4.73
N GLY A 406 23.58 8.21 5.76
CA GLY A 406 24.45 8.90 6.71
C GLY A 406 25.13 10.17 6.18
N ARG A 407 24.81 10.64 4.97
CA ARG A 407 25.34 11.92 4.44
C ARG A 407 24.75 13.11 5.18
N THR A 408 25.63 13.93 5.75
CA THR A 408 25.29 15.20 6.42
C THR A 408 25.02 16.34 5.43
N ASP A 409 25.47 16.22 4.20
CA ASP A 409 25.14 17.14 3.11
C ASP A 409 23.82 16.76 2.43
N VAL A 410 23.30 17.66 1.59
CA VAL A 410 22.11 17.43 0.77
C VAL A 410 22.60 17.05 -0.64
N PRO A 411 22.43 15.79 -1.09
CA PRO A 411 22.89 15.34 -2.40
C PRO A 411 22.38 16.21 -3.56
N GLN A 412 23.00 16.07 -4.73
CA GLN A 412 22.34 16.47 -5.98
C GLN A 412 21.29 15.41 -6.36
N ARG A 413 20.27 15.80 -7.13
CA ARG A 413 19.15 14.90 -7.52
C ARG A 413 19.62 13.66 -8.28
N ASP A 414 20.67 13.78 -9.09
CA ASP A 414 21.33 12.71 -9.83
C ASP A 414 22.28 11.84 -8.97
N GLU A 415 22.48 12.22 -7.70
CA GLU A 415 23.13 11.39 -6.67
C GLU A 415 22.10 10.70 -5.74
N MET A 416 20.78 10.80 -6.02
CA MET A 416 19.72 10.26 -5.17
C MET A 416 19.04 9.03 -5.77
N GLU A 417 19.44 7.87 -5.29
CA GLU A 417 18.68 6.62 -5.38
C GLU A 417 17.98 6.36 -4.04
N PHE A 418 16.68 6.11 -4.09
CA PHE A 418 15.82 5.90 -2.93
C PHE A 418 15.69 4.42 -2.57
N GLY A 419 15.38 4.15 -1.30
CA GLY A 419 15.00 2.82 -0.84
C GLY A 419 13.56 2.47 -1.25
N GLY A 420 13.17 1.22 -1.06
CA GLY A 420 11.76 0.80 -1.04
C GLY A 420 11.15 0.82 0.35
N ALA A 421 9.82 0.86 0.39
CA ALA A 421 9.03 0.67 1.60
C ALA A 421 8.14 -0.58 1.45
N TYR A 422 8.05 -1.38 2.51
CA TYR A 422 7.10 -2.47 2.68
C TYR A 422 6.19 -2.11 3.85
N VAL A 423 4.89 -2.05 3.61
CA VAL A 423 3.89 -1.69 4.62
C VAL A 423 2.87 -2.81 4.75
N SER A 424 2.78 -3.35 5.96
CA SER A 424 1.70 -4.27 6.32
C SER A 424 0.39 -3.51 6.47
N ILE A 425 -0.67 -3.98 5.82
CA ILE A 425 -2.01 -3.40 5.90
C ILE A 425 -3.02 -4.39 6.51
N ASP A 426 -3.92 -3.90 7.36
CA ASP A 426 -5.19 -4.59 7.67
C ASP A 426 -6.17 -4.25 6.55
N ALA A 427 -6.61 -5.25 5.77
CA ALA A 427 -7.51 -5.00 4.64
C ALA A 427 -8.89 -4.47 5.07
N ARG A 428 -9.25 -4.58 6.35
CA ARG A 428 -10.49 -4.01 6.90
C ARG A 428 -10.36 -2.53 7.23
N ASN A 429 -9.14 -2.04 7.48
CA ASN A 429 -8.86 -0.64 7.75
C ASN A 429 -7.43 -0.27 7.33
N PRO A 430 -7.18 -0.03 6.03
CA PRO A 430 -5.84 0.33 5.56
C PRO A 430 -5.34 1.68 6.08
N LEU A 431 -6.23 2.58 6.53
CA LEU A 431 -5.85 3.86 7.13
C LEU A 431 -5.13 3.70 8.48
N TRP A 432 -5.27 2.56 9.17
CA TRP A 432 -4.46 2.29 10.37
C TRP A 432 -2.97 2.20 10.08
N SER A 433 -2.58 1.77 8.88
CA SER A 433 -1.18 1.71 8.43
C SER A 433 -0.74 2.96 7.65
N ALA A 434 -1.57 4.01 7.55
CA ALA A 434 -1.25 5.21 6.78
C ALA A 434 -0.09 6.00 7.42
N THR A 435 -0.09 6.13 8.74
CA THR A 435 1.01 6.81 9.46
C THR A 435 2.28 5.97 9.43
N THR A 436 2.16 4.64 9.48
CA THR A 436 3.27 3.71 9.27
C THR A 436 3.87 3.87 7.87
N LEU A 437 3.06 4.04 6.82
CA LEU A 437 3.57 4.37 5.48
C LEU A 437 4.35 5.69 5.48
N ALA A 438 3.91 6.73 6.19
CA ALA A 438 4.67 7.98 6.32
C ALA A 438 6.01 7.78 7.05
N HIS A 439 6.05 6.91 8.06
CA HIS A 439 7.26 6.50 8.78
C HIS A 439 8.25 5.75 7.86
N GLU A 440 7.78 4.73 7.13
CA GLU A 440 8.62 3.97 6.19
C GLU A 440 9.12 4.82 5.01
N LEU A 441 8.34 5.81 4.55
CA LEU A 441 8.81 6.82 3.59
C LEU A 441 9.85 7.79 4.21
N GLY A 442 9.79 8.00 5.53
CA GLY A 442 10.84 8.69 6.30
C GLY A 442 12.22 8.04 6.12
N HIS A 443 12.29 6.71 6.21
CA HIS A 443 13.51 5.96 5.93
C HIS A 443 13.87 5.97 4.43
N SER A 444 12.95 5.46 3.59
CA SER A 444 13.22 5.14 2.18
C SER A 444 13.41 6.35 1.27
N LEU A 445 12.89 7.52 1.62
CA LEU A 445 13.08 8.75 0.83
C LEU A 445 14.05 9.76 1.46
N PHE A 446 14.21 9.75 2.80
CA PHE A 446 14.89 10.86 3.50
C PHE A 446 16.04 10.43 4.44
N ASP A 447 16.31 9.12 4.52
CA ASP A 447 17.35 8.50 5.38
C ASP A 447 17.19 8.78 6.89
N LEU A 448 15.96 9.03 7.34
CA LEU A 448 15.67 9.17 8.76
C LEU A 448 15.91 7.84 9.49
N ARG A 449 16.28 7.88 10.77
CA ARG A 449 16.45 6.69 11.62
C ARG A 449 15.26 6.52 12.56
N ASP A 450 15.06 5.29 13.01
CA ASP A 450 14.14 4.97 14.10
C ASP A 450 14.56 5.69 15.39
N GLU A 451 13.63 6.40 16.01
CA GLU A 451 13.85 7.14 17.26
C GLU A 451 13.41 6.35 18.51
N TYR A 452 12.76 5.19 18.32
CA TYR A 452 12.41 4.28 19.40
C TYR A 452 13.57 3.37 19.83
N THR A 453 13.40 2.74 20.99
CA THR A 453 14.34 1.77 21.56
C THR A 453 13.83 0.35 21.32
N GLU A 454 14.64 -0.58 20.83
CA GLU A 454 14.22 -1.97 20.61
C GLU A 454 15.23 -2.95 21.24
N PHE A 455 14.76 -3.83 22.12
CA PHE A 455 15.62 -4.79 22.79
C PHE A 455 16.10 -5.88 21.82
N GLY A 456 17.42 -6.07 21.74
CA GLY A 456 18.04 -7.11 20.93
C GLY A 456 18.53 -6.63 19.55
N ARG A 457 18.19 -5.40 19.14
CA ARG A 457 18.78 -4.74 17.96
C ARG A 457 20.08 -4.01 18.31
N SER A 458 20.97 -3.91 17.33
CA SER A 458 22.14 -3.02 17.38
C SER A 458 21.72 -1.58 17.17
N THR A 459 22.30 -0.65 17.93
CA THR A 459 22.05 0.79 17.76
C THR A 459 22.38 1.25 16.32
N GLN A 460 21.49 2.03 15.70
CA GLN A 460 21.63 2.52 14.33
C GLN A 460 21.79 4.04 14.29
N PHE A 461 23.03 4.49 14.33
CA PHE A 461 23.39 5.91 14.20
C PHE A 461 23.24 6.40 12.76
N GLY A 462 22.96 7.69 12.59
CA GLY A 462 22.91 8.35 11.30
C GLY A 462 22.34 9.77 11.39
N TYR A 463 22.87 10.66 10.55
CA TYR A 463 22.27 11.96 10.28
C TYR A 463 20.89 11.77 9.61
N PRO A 464 19.86 12.58 9.92
CA PRO A 464 19.91 13.79 10.74
C PRO A 464 19.63 13.59 12.24
N ASN A 465 19.05 12.46 12.66
CA ASN A 465 18.30 12.37 13.91
C ASN A 465 18.81 11.34 14.94
N CYS A 466 19.90 10.64 14.66
CA CYS A 466 20.42 9.59 15.53
C CYS A 466 21.94 9.70 15.75
N ALA A 467 22.32 10.46 16.77
CA ALA A 467 23.72 10.77 17.06
C ALA A 467 24.36 9.78 18.06
N GLU A 468 25.65 9.50 17.86
CA GLU A 468 26.50 8.67 18.74
C GLU A 468 26.84 9.35 20.07
N SER A 469 26.87 10.68 20.10
CA SER A 469 27.23 11.45 21.29
C SER A 469 26.50 12.79 21.38
N ALA A 470 26.49 13.37 22.58
CA ALA A 470 25.91 14.68 22.83
C ALA A 470 26.57 15.80 22.02
N GLU A 471 27.88 15.70 21.77
CA GLU A 471 28.62 16.66 20.94
C GLU A 471 28.22 16.58 19.46
N GLN A 472 27.93 15.38 18.95
CA GLN A 472 27.44 15.20 17.58
C GLN A 472 25.98 15.66 17.43
N ALA A 473 25.14 15.43 18.43
CA ALA A 473 23.78 15.97 18.50
C ALA A 473 23.78 17.51 18.49
N ASP A 474 24.64 18.15 19.29
CA ASP A 474 24.82 19.62 19.32
C ASP A 474 25.31 20.15 17.97
N GLU A 475 26.22 19.45 17.29
CA GLU A 475 26.66 19.81 15.92
C GLU A 475 25.52 19.75 14.90
N TRP A 476 24.70 18.69 14.93
CA TRP A 476 23.66 18.45 13.93
C TRP A 476 22.40 19.28 14.13
N TRP A 477 21.94 19.43 15.38
CA TRP A 477 20.66 20.09 15.69
C TRP A 477 20.68 21.06 16.88
N GLY A 478 21.84 21.36 17.47
CA GLY A 478 21.99 22.47 18.43
C GLY A 478 21.45 23.82 17.92
N PRO A 479 21.62 24.20 16.63
CA PRO A 479 20.99 25.39 16.05
C PRO A 479 19.44 25.36 16.02
N LEU A 480 18.85 24.18 16.21
CA LEU A 480 17.41 23.94 16.24
C LEU A 480 16.88 23.70 17.67
N GLU A 481 17.72 23.72 18.71
CA GLU A 481 17.31 23.52 20.11
C GLU A 481 16.16 24.47 20.51
N GLY A 482 15.12 23.91 21.12
CA GLY A 482 13.90 24.64 21.52
C GLY A 482 12.94 24.97 20.38
N GLN A 483 13.22 24.56 19.14
CA GLN A 483 12.26 24.65 18.04
C GLN A 483 11.25 23.49 18.07
N VAL A 484 10.10 23.70 17.45
CA VAL A 484 8.96 22.79 17.39
C VAL A 484 8.52 22.71 15.93
N ASP A 485 8.17 21.52 15.43
CA ASP A 485 7.57 21.39 14.10
C ASP A 485 6.21 22.11 14.09
N PRO A 486 5.99 23.16 13.27
CA PRO A 486 4.75 23.94 13.30
C PRO A 486 3.48 23.10 13.10
N PHE A 487 3.59 21.94 12.44
CA PHE A 487 2.45 21.06 12.18
C PHE A 487 1.85 20.44 13.44
N VAL A 488 2.61 20.28 14.54
CA VAL A 488 2.04 19.76 15.81
C VAL A 488 0.90 20.63 16.32
N HIS A 489 0.92 21.94 16.05
CA HIS A 489 -0.15 22.84 16.46
C HIS A 489 -1.42 22.65 15.63
N GLU A 490 -1.31 22.24 14.36
CA GLU A 490 -2.46 21.91 13.53
C GLU A 490 -3.05 20.56 13.94
N TYR A 491 -2.19 19.55 14.13
CA TYR A 491 -2.57 18.23 14.66
C TYR A 491 -3.27 18.34 16.03
N ALA A 492 -2.72 19.13 16.96
CA ALA A 492 -3.32 19.37 18.26
C ALA A 492 -4.68 20.12 18.14
N GLN A 493 -4.79 21.12 17.26
CA GLN A 493 -6.08 21.79 17.02
C GLN A 493 -7.13 20.85 16.40
N LEU A 494 -6.70 19.89 15.58
CA LEU A 494 -7.59 18.90 15.00
C LEU A 494 -8.13 17.93 16.06
N LEU A 495 -7.27 17.42 16.95
CA LEU A 495 -7.71 16.53 18.04
C LEU A 495 -8.54 17.26 19.12
N ASP A 496 -8.17 18.49 19.49
CA ASP A 496 -8.94 19.32 20.44
C ASP A 496 -10.36 19.61 19.92
N ARG A 497 -10.53 19.86 18.61
CA ARG A 497 -11.84 20.05 17.95
C ARG A 497 -12.83 18.93 18.27
N PHE A 498 -12.34 17.71 18.46
CA PHE A 498 -13.14 16.51 18.66
C PHE A 498 -13.13 15.98 20.11
N ASP A 499 -12.70 16.78 21.10
CA ASP A 499 -12.57 16.40 22.54
C ASP A 499 -11.66 15.16 22.73
N PHE A 500 -10.71 14.93 21.82
CA PHE A 500 -9.73 13.84 21.93
C PHE A 500 -8.66 14.16 22.98
N TRP A 501 -8.24 13.14 23.73
CA TRP A 501 -7.23 13.33 24.76
C TRP A 501 -5.85 13.54 24.13
N LEU A 502 -5.36 14.77 24.20
CA LEU A 502 -3.97 15.12 23.97
C LEU A 502 -3.18 14.99 25.29
N PRO A 503 -1.95 14.45 25.26
CA PRO A 503 -0.99 14.64 26.34
C PRO A 503 -0.71 16.13 26.52
N ASP A 504 -0.80 16.63 27.77
CA ASP A 504 -0.39 18.01 28.10
C ASP A 504 1.08 18.30 27.72
N THR A 505 1.88 17.24 27.54
CA THR A 505 3.30 17.27 27.18
C THR A 505 3.57 17.24 25.68
N LEU A 506 2.58 17.02 24.79
CA LEU A 506 2.83 16.77 23.35
C LEU A 506 3.77 17.79 22.69
N ILE A 507 3.62 19.08 23.01
CA ILE A 507 4.49 20.14 22.47
C ILE A 507 5.92 20.01 23.02
N ASP A 508 6.07 19.78 24.32
CA ASP A 508 7.38 19.57 24.97
C ASP A 508 8.04 18.29 24.43
N ASP A 509 7.26 17.23 24.17
CA ASP A 509 7.73 15.94 23.68
C ASP A 509 8.25 16.02 22.23
N VAL A 510 7.68 16.88 21.37
CA VAL A 510 8.19 17.15 20.01
C VAL A 510 9.11 18.38 19.91
N THR A 511 9.46 19.01 21.04
CA THR A 511 10.43 20.11 21.06
C THR A 511 11.84 19.56 20.91
N VAL A 512 12.64 20.18 20.04
CA VAL A 512 14.03 19.78 19.80
C VAL A 512 14.88 20.02 21.04
N GLY A 513 15.61 18.99 21.45
CA GLY A 513 16.57 19.01 22.54
C GLY A 513 17.56 17.86 22.43
N LEU A 514 18.08 17.42 23.58
CA LEU A 514 19.02 16.32 23.68
C LEU A 514 18.40 15.18 24.50
N ILE A 515 17.79 14.22 23.81
CA ILE A 515 17.10 13.09 24.45
C ILE A 515 17.99 11.84 24.42
N GLU A 516 18.25 11.26 25.58
CA GLU A 516 19.03 10.02 25.71
C GLU A 516 18.23 8.79 25.26
N GLY A 517 18.83 7.99 24.38
CA GLY A 517 18.25 6.77 23.82
C GLY A 517 17.39 7.00 22.58
N GLY A 518 17.01 5.90 21.94
CA GLY A 518 16.46 5.86 20.59
C GLY A 518 17.44 5.17 19.65
N CYS A 519 17.17 5.13 18.34
CA CYS A 519 18.08 4.50 17.38
C CYS A 519 18.29 3.01 17.70
N TYR A 520 17.25 2.36 18.27
CA TYR A 520 17.28 1.09 19.00
C TYR A 520 18.11 1.03 20.30
N GLY A 521 19.03 1.96 20.53
CA GLY A 521 19.88 2.05 21.73
C GLY A 521 19.16 2.55 22.98
N SER A 522 19.57 2.07 24.16
CA SER A 522 19.00 2.49 25.46
C SER A 522 19.92 3.47 26.21
N GLY A 523 19.35 4.54 26.76
CA GLY A 523 20.09 5.57 27.52
C GLY A 523 21.13 6.30 26.67
N ALA A 524 22.14 6.90 27.30
CA ALA A 524 23.25 7.64 26.66
C ALA A 524 24.19 6.79 25.75
N THR A 525 23.69 5.75 25.10
CA THR A 525 24.33 5.04 23.98
C THR A 525 23.95 5.61 22.62
N ALA A 526 22.86 6.40 22.56
CA ALA A 526 22.42 7.15 21.40
C ALA A 526 21.72 8.43 21.87
N TYR A 527 21.59 9.40 20.97
CA TYR A 527 20.82 10.62 21.18
C TYR A 527 19.89 10.88 20.00
N ARG A 528 18.70 11.37 20.30
CA ARG A 528 17.68 11.78 19.31
C ARG A 528 17.18 13.21 19.59
N PRO A 529 16.62 13.91 18.59
CA PRO A 529 16.26 15.32 18.72
C PRO A 529 15.00 15.56 19.55
N THR A 530 14.01 14.66 19.56
CA THR A 530 12.73 14.86 20.27
C THR A 530 12.38 13.66 21.15
N ALA A 531 11.52 13.86 22.15
CA ALA A 531 11.07 12.76 23.01
C ALA A 531 10.08 11.86 22.27
N ASP A 532 9.27 12.43 21.36
CA ASP A 532 8.34 11.76 20.45
C ASP A 532 8.40 12.38 19.03
N SER A 533 8.01 11.60 18.02
CA SER A 533 7.98 11.97 16.60
C SER A 533 7.31 10.86 15.77
N LEU A 534 7.10 11.13 14.47
CA LEU A 534 6.76 10.12 13.47
C LEU A 534 7.74 8.95 13.47
N MET A 535 9.03 9.22 13.70
CA MET A 535 10.08 8.19 13.73
C MET A 535 10.17 7.44 15.07
N ASN A 536 9.40 7.84 16.10
CA ASN A 536 9.42 7.20 17.42
C ASN A 536 8.15 6.39 17.71
N ASN A 537 6.99 7.03 17.83
CA ASN A 537 5.71 6.36 18.15
C ASN A 537 4.65 6.60 17.05
N GLU A 538 5.07 6.91 15.82
CA GLU A 538 4.18 7.17 14.68
C GLU A 538 3.12 8.25 14.97
N ILE A 539 3.45 9.29 15.75
CA ILE A 539 2.62 10.50 15.76
C ILE A 539 2.79 11.22 14.42
N PRO A 540 1.75 11.88 13.87
CA PRO A 540 1.78 12.48 12.52
C PRO A 540 2.55 13.81 12.48
N VAL A 541 3.77 13.83 13.01
CA VAL A 541 4.64 15.02 13.12
C VAL A 541 6.09 14.55 12.98
N PHE A 542 6.78 14.97 11.93
CA PHE A 542 8.19 14.59 11.72
C PHE A 542 9.09 15.07 12.87
N GLY A 543 8.83 16.26 13.42
CA GLY A 543 9.72 16.93 14.36
C GLY A 543 10.73 17.80 13.61
N ALA A 544 11.12 18.94 14.17
CA ALA A 544 11.74 20.01 13.38
C ALA A 544 13.07 19.64 12.70
N VAL A 545 13.85 18.71 13.29
CA VAL A 545 15.10 18.20 12.71
C VAL A 545 14.83 17.32 11.48
N ASN A 546 13.90 16.37 11.61
CA ASN A 546 13.48 15.49 10.52
C ASN A 546 12.84 16.31 9.39
N ARG A 547 11.91 17.21 9.75
CA ARG A 547 11.28 18.14 8.82
C ARG A 547 12.29 18.93 8.00
N ALA A 548 13.30 19.53 8.63
CA ALA A 548 14.31 20.32 7.93
C ALA A 548 15.14 19.47 6.94
N ARG A 549 15.37 18.19 7.24
CA ARG A 549 16.00 17.24 6.29
C ARG A 549 15.08 16.91 5.11
N VAL A 550 13.80 16.64 5.39
CA VAL A 550 12.79 16.36 4.36
C VAL A 550 12.63 17.54 3.41
N GLU A 551 12.42 18.76 3.93
CA GLU A 551 12.32 20.01 3.14
C GLU A 551 13.55 20.21 2.25
N ALA A 552 14.77 20.08 2.82
CA ALA A 552 16.00 20.28 2.08
C ALA A 552 16.25 19.24 0.97
N LEU A 553 15.71 18.03 1.09
CA LEU A 553 15.74 17.01 0.03
C LEU A 553 14.68 17.27 -1.04
N LEU A 554 13.46 17.66 -0.65
CA LEU A 554 12.37 18.01 -1.58
C LEU A 554 12.70 19.25 -2.44
N ASP A 555 13.47 20.20 -1.90
CA ASP A 555 14.03 21.36 -2.60
C ASP A 555 14.94 20.97 -3.81
N ARG A 556 15.29 19.69 -4.00
CA ARG A 556 16.01 19.17 -5.18
C ARG A 556 15.11 18.75 -6.34
N PHE A 557 13.81 18.68 -6.11
CA PHE A 557 12.81 18.24 -7.08
C PHE A 557 11.98 19.44 -7.58
N GLU A 558 11.36 19.33 -8.74
CA GLU A 558 10.55 20.38 -9.36
C GLU A 558 9.07 20.05 -9.20
N SER A 559 8.32 20.98 -8.62
CA SER A 559 6.86 20.87 -8.51
C SER A 559 6.16 21.00 -9.85
N ARG A 560 6.78 21.71 -10.81
CA ARG A 560 6.14 22.17 -12.04
C ARG A 560 7.09 22.15 -13.23
N VAL A 561 6.52 21.94 -14.42
CA VAL A 561 7.24 22.04 -15.70
C VAL A 561 6.78 23.26 -16.49
N ASP A 562 7.67 23.82 -17.30
CA ASP A 562 7.32 24.82 -18.30
C ASP A 562 6.45 24.19 -19.40
N LEU A 563 5.47 24.95 -19.90
CA LEU A 563 4.56 24.57 -20.98
C LEU A 563 5.32 24.27 -22.28
N ALA A 564 5.63 22.99 -22.48
CA ALA A 564 6.35 22.51 -23.66
C ALA A 564 5.43 21.88 -24.73
N ARG A 565 4.21 21.44 -24.36
CA ARG A 565 3.31 20.66 -25.22
C ARG A 565 1.93 21.30 -25.33
N MET A 566 1.25 21.07 -26.45
CA MET A 566 -0.10 21.61 -26.68
C MET A 566 -1.20 20.86 -25.92
N GLU A 567 -0.95 19.61 -25.51
CA GLU A 567 -1.88 18.82 -24.69
C GLU A 567 -2.00 19.34 -23.25
N ASP A 568 -0.97 20.06 -22.78
CA ASP A 568 -0.94 20.77 -21.51
C ASP A 568 -1.76 22.08 -21.51
N LEU A 569 -2.42 22.44 -22.62
CA LEU A 569 -3.21 23.67 -22.77
C LEU A 569 -4.63 23.38 -23.30
N ASN A 570 -5.62 23.37 -22.41
CA ASN A 570 -7.04 23.23 -22.74
C ASN A 570 -7.66 24.62 -23.02
N LEU A 571 -7.46 25.15 -24.24
CA LEU A 571 -8.00 26.45 -24.66
C LEU A 571 -9.28 26.32 -25.47
N ARG A 572 -10.31 27.11 -25.13
CA ARG A 572 -11.58 27.20 -25.87
C ARG A 572 -11.83 28.62 -26.36
N CYS A 573 -12.22 28.76 -27.63
CA CYS A 573 -12.48 30.04 -28.27
C CYS A 573 -13.95 30.18 -28.71
N PHE A 574 -14.58 31.29 -28.35
CA PHE A 574 -15.99 31.56 -28.63
C PHE A 574 -16.20 32.98 -29.19
N PRO A 575 -17.16 33.17 -30.11
CA PRO A 575 -17.55 34.50 -30.56
C PRO A 575 -18.36 35.20 -29.45
N ALA A 576 -18.00 36.43 -29.10
CA ALA A 576 -18.68 37.22 -28.06
C ALA A 576 -20.07 37.74 -28.50
N THR A 577 -20.33 37.75 -29.81
CA THR A 577 -21.59 38.10 -30.46
C THR A 577 -21.85 37.14 -31.63
N ARG A 578 -22.87 37.37 -32.46
CA ARG A 578 -23.06 36.59 -33.71
C ARG A 578 -21.81 36.65 -34.59
N ALA A 579 -21.61 35.65 -35.44
CA ALA A 579 -20.41 35.47 -36.27
C ALA A 579 -20.30 36.44 -37.47
N GLU A 580 -20.52 37.73 -37.22
CA GLU A 580 -20.51 38.83 -38.18
C GLU A 580 -19.14 39.54 -38.20
N PRO A 581 -18.74 40.20 -39.31
CA PRO A 581 -17.50 40.95 -39.38
C PRO A 581 -17.39 42.01 -38.28
N GLY A 582 -16.27 42.02 -37.55
CA GLY A 582 -16.05 42.90 -36.40
C GLY A 582 -16.53 42.35 -35.06
N ALA A 583 -17.07 41.12 -35.02
CA ALA A 583 -17.28 40.41 -33.76
C ALA A 583 -15.95 40.15 -33.05
N ALA A 584 -15.96 40.25 -31.72
CA ALA A 584 -14.85 39.84 -30.90
C ALA A 584 -14.88 38.31 -30.70
N VAL A 585 -13.72 37.67 -30.78
CA VAL A 585 -13.48 36.29 -30.37
C VAL A 585 -12.77 36.34 -29.02
N ARG A 586 -13.37 35.71 -28.00
CA ARG A 586 -12.73 35.48 -26.71
C ARG A 586 -12.20 34.06 -26.68
N CYS A 587 -10.99 33.90 -26.17
CA CYS A 587 -10.44 32.59 -25.85
C CYS A 587 -10.06 32.57 -24.37
N SER A 588 -10.42 31.50 -23.71
CA SER A 588 -10.07 31.22 -22.32
C SER A 588 -9.91 29.71 -22.14
N GLY A 589 -9.11 29.32 -21.17
CA GLY A 589 -8.77 27.93 -20.94
C GLY A 589 -8.03 27.75 -19.64
N GLU A 590 -7.43 26.58 -19.51
CA GLU A 590 -6.67 26.15 -18.33
C GLU A 590 -5.38 25.46 -18.80
N LEU A 591 -4.29 25.69 -18.06
CA LEU A 591 -3.12 24.82 -18.13
C LEU A 591 -3.40 23.51 -17.40
N ALA A 592 -2.83 22.41 -17.89
CA ALA A 592 -2.81 21.16 -17.15
C ALA A 592 -2.19 21.37 -15.76
N ARG A 593 -2.62 20.55 -14.78
CA ARG A 593 -2.16 20.65 -13.40
C ARG A 593 -0.62 20.66 -13.35
N PHE A 594 -0.02 21.48 -12.49
CA PHE A 594 1.44 21.59 -12.35
C PHE A 594 2.21 22.06 -13.59
N VAL A 595 1.54 22.58 -14.61
CA VAL A 595 2.22 23.28 -15.71
C VAL A 595 2.26 24.78 -15.41
N ASP A 596 3.45 25.35 -15.54
CA ASP A 596 3.68 26.80 -15.57
C ASP A 596 3.95 27.24 -17.00
N ALA A 597 3.70 28.51 -17.30
CA ALA A 597 4.21 29.11 -18.53
C ALA A 597 4.52 30.58 -18.29
N ALA A 598 5.51 31.11 -19.02
CA ALA A 598 5.88 32.51 -18.90
C ALA A 598 4.73 33.44 -19.35
N ALA A 599 4.60 34.62 -18.74
CA ALA A 599 3.59 35.59 -19.15
C ALA A 599 3.80 36.01 -20.62
N GLY A 600 2.84 35.67 -21.48
CA GLY A 600 2.92 35.90 -22.92
C GLY A 600 3.55 34.80 -23.76
N SER A 601 3.93 33.65 -23.16
CA SER A 601 4.37 32.44 -23.89
C SER A 601 3.28 31.87 -24.80
N ILE A 602 2.02 32.07 -24.45
CA ILE A 602 0.85 31.69 -25.24
C ILE A 602 0.39 32.91 -26.04
N GLU A 603 0.52 32.83 -27.36
CA GLU A 603 -0.02 33.81 -28.30
C GLU A 603 -1.18 33.22 -29.11
N LEU A 604 -2.18 34.05 -29.40
CA LEU A 604 -3.24 33.73 -30.35
C LEU A 604 -3.12 34.64 -31.56
N SER A 605 -3.22 34.04 -32.74
CA SER A 605 -3.29 34.80 -34.00
C SER A 605 -4.54 34.48 -34.82
N MET A 606 -5.14 35.54 -35.37
CA MET A 606 -6.26 35.46 -36.30
C MET A 606 -6.17 36.61 -37.30
N ALA A 607 -6.20 36.30 -38.60
CA ALA A 607 -6.19 37.28 -39.69
C ALA A 607 -5.09 38.37 -39.60
N GLY A 608 -3.91 38.01 -39.07
CA GLY A 608 -2.77 38.92 -38.92
C GLY A 608 -2.80 39.81 -37.66
N GLN A 609 -3.82 39.67 -36.80
CA GLN A 609 -3.73 40.09 -35.40
C GLN A 609 -2.99 39.01 -34.61
N VAL A 610 -2.22 39.43 -33.61
CA VAL A 610 -1.57 38.58 -32.61
C VAL A 610 -1.85 39.19 -31.24
N VAL A 611 -2.25 38.37 -30.27
CA VAL A 611 -2.45 38.78 -28.87
C VAL A 611 -1.79 37.78 -27.93
N ALA A 612 -1.06 38.28 -26.94
CA ALA A 612 -0.48 37.46 -25.88
C ALA A 612 -1.51 37.22 -24.77
N CYS A 613 -1.65 35.98 -24.32
CA CYS A 613 -2.53 35.62 -23.20
C CYS A 613 -1.88 35.93 -21.85
N SER A 614 -2.71 36.31 -20.88
CA SER A 614 -2.36 36.32 -19.46
C SER A 614 -2.63 34.96 -18.84
N ILE A 615 -1.78 34.57 -17.89
CA ILE A 615 -1.92 33.37 -17.09
C ILE A 615 -2.22 33.82 -15.66
N ASP A 616 -3.29 33.27 -15.10
CA ASP A 616 -3.77 33.60 -13.77
C ASP A 616 -2.90 32.96 -12.68
N ARG A 617 -3.22 33.28 -11.42
CA ARG A 617 -2.63 32.58 -10.28
C ARG A 617 -3.13 31.13 -10.24
N VAL A 618 -2.29 30.27 -9.67
CA VAL A 618 -2.66 28.91 -9.30
C VAL A 618 -3.87 28.96 -8.37
N ASP A 619 -4.89 28.15 -8.64
CA ASP A 619 -6.01 27.91 -7.74
C ASP A 619 -5.73 26.75 -6.77
N ASP A 620 -6.65 26.49 -5.85
CA ASP A 620 -6.51 25.44 -4.83
C ASP A 620 -6.44 24.02 -5.43
N THR A 621 -6.70 23.84 -6.73
CA THR A 621 -6.60 22.55 -7.45
C THR A 621 -5.26 22.33 -8.17
N GLY A 622 -4.37 23.33 -8.11
CA GLY A 622 -3.08 23.35 -8.80
C GLY A 622 -3.16 23.78 -10.28
N VAL A 623 -4.35 24.17 -10.76
CA VAL A 623 -4.62 24.59 -12.14
C VAL A 623 -4.38 26.10 -12.28
N ARG A 624 -4.04 26.55 -13.49
CA ARG A 624 -3.93 27.98 -13.83
C ARG A 624 -4.89 28.33 -14.96
N GLY A 625 -5.71 29.35 -14.73
CA GLY A 625 -6.50 29.97 -15.79
C GLY A 625 -5.62 30.62 -16.86
N VAL A 626 -6.04 30.49 -18.11
CA VAL A 626 -5.47 31.18 -19.28
C VAL A 626 -6.55 32.08 -19.84
N SER A 627 -6.27 33.38 -19.89
CA SER A 627 -7.20 34.41 -20.33
C SER A 627 -6.55 35.26 -21.42
N CYS A 628 -7.16 35.30 -22.60
CA CYS A 628 -6.57 35.94 -23.77
C CYS A 628 -7.36 37.21 -24.16
N PRO A 629 -6.68 38.29 -24.59
CA PRO A 629 -7.35 39.47 -25.13
C PRO A 629 -8.26 39.13 -26.33
N GLU A 630 -9.28 39.96 -26.54
CA GLU A 630 -10.22 39.78 -27.66
C GLU A 630 -9.54 39.96 -29.02
N LEU A 631 -9.68 38.97 -29.90
CA LEU A 631 -9.32 39.08 -31.32
C LEU A 631 -10.53 39.56 -32.13
N ILE A 632 -10.34 40.53 -33.04
CA ILE A 632 -11.45 41.09 -33.85
C ILE A 632 -11.54 40.36 -35.19
N ALA A 633 -12.64 39.66 -35.43
CA ALA A 633 -12.83 38.87 -36.65
C ALA A 633 -12.98 39.73 -37.91
N THR A 634 -12.16 39.48 -38.94
CA THR A 634 -12.25 40.15 -40.25
C THR A 634 -13.00 39.27 -41.26
N GLY A 635 -14.32 39.45 -41.34
CA GLY A 635 -15.19 38.68 -42.24
C GLY A 635 -16.18 37.80 -41.48
N PHE A 636 -17.02 37.07 -42.22
CA PHE A 636 -17.92 36.07 -41.64
C PHE A 636 -17.18 34.77 -41.32
N ALA A 637 -17.71 33.99 -40.39
CA ALA A 637 -17.21 32.66 -40.07
C ALA A 637 -17.31 31.69 -41.29
N PRO A 638 -16.54 30.58 -41.32
CA PRO A 638 -15.66 30.08 -40.27
C PRO A 638 -14.36 30.88 -40.11
N TRP A 639 -13.95 31.11 -38.87
CA TRP A 639 -12.66 31.71 -38.54
C TRP A 639 -11.67 30.65 -38.08
N THR A 640 -10.39 31.00 -38.17
CA THR A 640 -9.28 30.18 -37.71
C THR A 640 -8.46 31.00 -36.72
N VAL A 641 -8.44 30.55 -35.48
CA VAL A 641 -7.50 31.03 -34.46
C VAL A 641 -6.35 30.02 -34.41
N VAL A 642 -5.13 30.51 -34.55
CA VAL A 642 -3.92 29.70 -34.34
C VAL A 642 -3.38 30.04 -32.95
N VAL A 643 -3.33 29.03 -32.08
CA VAL A 643 -2.62 29.10 -30.79
C VAL A 643 -1.17 28.76 -31.05
N SER A 644 -0.24 29.56 -30.54
CA SER A 644 1.20 29.25 -30.56
C SER A 644 1.79 29.37 -29.16
N ILE A 645 2.64 28.41 -28.81
CA ILE A 645 3.47 28.40 -27.60
C ILE A 645 4.91 28.70 -28.01
N ASP A 646 5.57 29.60 -27.29
CA ASP A 646 6.98 30.03 -27.36
C ASP A 646 7.77 29.68 -28.64
N ASP A 647 8.05 30.70 -29.47
CA ASP A 647 8.89 30.66 -30.69
C ASP A 647 8.62 29.52 -31.70
N GLY A 648 7.47 28.83 -31.57
CA GLY A 648 6.97 27.83 -32.53
C GLY A 648 7.02 26.38 -32.07
N LEU A 649 7.08 26.11 -30.76
CA LEU A 649 7.06 24.74 -30.20
C LEU A 649 5.75 23.98 -30.47
N GLY A 650 4.64 24.70 -30.70
CA GLY A 650 3.37 24.10 -31.12
C GLY A 650 2.47 25.07 -31.88
N GLN A 651 1.63 24.54 -32.77
CA GLN A 651 0.51 25.28 -33.38
C GLN A 651 -0.76 24.45 -33.37
N VAL A 652 -1.82 24.94 -32.71
CA VAL A 652 -3.17 24.35 -32.78
C VAL A 652 -4.12 25.31 -33.49
N VAL A 653 -4.88 24.75 -34.43
CA VAL A 653 -5.74 25.47 -35.37
C VAL A 653 -7.20 25.30 -34.92
N ALA A 654 -7.67 26.18 -34.03
CA ALA A 654 -9.06 26.20 -33.61
C ALA A 654 -9.94 26.83 -34.70
N ARG A 655 -10.86 26.04 -35.27
CA ARG A 655 -11.84 26.51 -36.25
C ARG A 655 -13.15 26.87 -35.57
N ILE A 656 -13.48 28.16 -35.56
CA ILE A 656 -14.76 28.66 -35.06
C ILE A 656 -15.71 28.67 -36.25
N GLU A 657 -16.59 27.69 -36.32
CA GLU A 657 -17.66 27.68 -37.34
C GLU A 657 -18.81 28.62 -36.91
N ASP A 658 -19.58 29.11 -37.88
CA ASP A 658 -20.76 29.90 -37.56
C ASP A 658 -21.73 28.97 -36.81
N ALA A 659 -22.04 29.32 -35.55
CA ALA A 659 -23.05 28.64 -34.74
C ALA A 659 -24.42 28.95 -35.36
N THR A 660 -24.68 28.29 -36.50
CA THR A 660 -25.97 28.24 -37.16
C THR A 660 -26.95 27.89 -36.06
N PRO A 661 -27.86 28.81 -35.67
CA PRO A 661 -28.59 28.67 -34.41
C PRO A 661 -29.30 27.34 -34.49
N GLU A 662 -28.87 26.41 -33.65
CA GLU A 662 -29.40 25.06 -33.61
C GLU A 662 -30.90 25.24 -33.47
N GLN A 663 -31.65 24.85 -34.50
CA GLN A 663 -33.09 25.01 -34.46
C GLN A 663 -33.52 24.18 -33.26
N SER A 664 -33.93 24.88 -32.20
CA SER A 664 -34.35 24.29 -30.95
C SER A 664 -35.47 23.32 -31.30
N GLN A 665 -35.12 22.05 -31.50
CA GLN A 665 -36.10 21.00 -31.59
C GLN A 665 -36.81 21.08 -30.25
N PRO A 666 -38.14 21.25 -30.23
CA PRO A 666 -38.84 21.31 -28.96
C PRO A 666 -38.46 20.05 -28.21
N GLU A 667 -37.96 20.23 -26.98
CA GLU A 667 -37.58 19.12 -26.11
C GLU A 667 -38.72 18.10 -26.15
N SER A 668 -38.46 16.95 -26.77
CA SER A 668 -39.37 15.83 -26.62
C SER A 668 -39.40 15.53 -25.13
N PRO A 669 -40.59 15.44 -24.51
CA PRO A 669 -40.67 15.25 -23.07
C PRO A 669 -39.81 14.04 -22.72
N VAL A 670 -38.90 14.23 -21.75
CA VAL A 670 -37.91 13.23 -21.35
C VAL A 670 -38.63 11.93 -21.05
N ALA A 671 -38.60 11.01 -22.01
CA ALA A 671 -38.92 9.62 -21.79
C ALA A 671 -37.70 9.07 -21.07
N ASP A 672 -37.85 8.89 -19.76
CA ASP A 672 -36.85 8.32 -18.87
C ASP A 672 -36.29 7.03 -19.51
N THR A 673 -35.09 7.13 -20.05
CA THR A 673 -34.42 6.06 -20.80
C THR A 673 -33.02 5.92 -20.24
N THR A 674 -32.97 5.26 -19.08
CA THR A 674 -31.79 4.56 -18.60
C THR A 674 -31.22 3.70 -19.72
N ALA A 675 -30.04 4.10 -20.21
CA ALA A 675 -29.23 3.25 -21.06
C ALA A 675 -28.56 2.18 -20.19
N THR A 676 -29.29 1.12 -19.86
CA THR A 676 -28.69 -0.11 -19.34
C THR A 676 -27.83 -0.73 -20.43
N SER A 677 -26.52 -0.79 -20.21
CA SER A 677 -25.66 -1.75 -20.91
C SER A 677 -26.03 -3.16 -20.44
N GLU A 678 -26.52 -4.00 -21.35
CA GLU A 678 -26.70 -5.43 -21.07
C GLU A 678 -25.33 -6.10 -20.90
N ILE A 679 -24.89 -6.26 -19.64
CA ILE A 679 -24.00 -7.37 -19.25
C ILE A 679 -24.89 -8.41 -18.60
N ALA A 680 -24.92 -9.61 -19.17
CA ALA A 680 -25.69 -10.72 -18.63
C ALA A 680 -25.02 -11.24 -17.35
N VAL A 681 -25.57 -10.88 -16.20
CA VAL A 681 -25.27 -11.52 -14.89
C VAL A 681 -26.51 -12.28 -14.47
N GLY A 682 -26.34 -13.59 -14.20
CA GLY A 682 -27.46 -14.44 -13.77
C GLY A 682 -27.88 -14.13 -12.34
N GLU A 683 -29.19 -14.11 -12.10
CA GLU A 683 -29.75 -13.92 -10.76
C GLU A 683 -29.46 -15.13 -9.87
N GLY A 684 -28.67 -14.91 -8.81
CA GLY A 684 -28.51 -15.83 -7.68
C GLY A 684 -29.26 -15.28 -6.47
N GLU A 685 -30.37 -15.94 -6.12
CA GLU A 685 -31.26 -15.58 -5.02
C GLU A 685 -30.62 -15.96 -3.67
N ALA A 686 -30.53 -15.01 -2.72
CA ALA A 686 -30.03 -15.27 -1.37
C ALA A 686 -30.92 -14.59 -0.32
N ASP A 687 -31.64 -15.42 0.44
CA ASP A 687 -32.49 -15.00 1.54
C ASP A 687 -31.70 -14.94 2.88
N ASN A 688 -32.25 -14.18 3.83
CA ASN A 688 -31.79 -14.04 5.23
C ASN A 688 -31.61 -15.42 5.95
N PRO A 689 -30.80 -15.58 7.04
CA PRO A 689 -30.93 -14.74 8.23
C PRO A 689 -29.76 -14.62 9.26
N VAL A 690 -30.12 -13.89 10.33
CA VAL A 690 -29.44 -13.52 11.57
C VAL A 690 -29.17 -14.67 12.58
N ALA A 691 -28.12 -14.46 13.42
CA ALA A 691 -27.86 -14.96 14.80
C ALA A 691 -27.05 -16.25 15.03
N GLY A 692 -26.14 -16.16 16.03
CA GLY A 692 -25.47 -17.32 16.63
C GLY A 692 -24.36 -16.99 17.64
N GLY A 693 -24.68 -16.43 18.82
CA GLY A 693 -23.68 -16.23 19.88
C GLY A 693 -23.35 -17.52 20.65
N GLY A 694 -22.08 -17.75 20.99
CA GLY A 694 -21.62 -18.92 21.75
C GLY A 694 -20.48 -18.60 22.72
N THR A 695 -20.71 -18.79 24.02
CA THR A 695 -19.74 -18.56 25.11
C THR A 695 -18.93 -19.83 25.42
N TYR A 696 -17.63 -19.69 25.72
CA TYR A 696 -16.90 -20.69 26.52
C TYR A 696 -15.96 -20.04 27.55
N ASP A 697 -15.69 -20.78 28.62
CA ASP A 697 -15.25 -20.27 29.93
C ASP A 697 -14.18 -21.20 30.54
N GLY A 698 -13.02 -20.64 30.91
CA GLY A 698 -11.93 -21.25 31.71
C GLY A 698 -11.01 -22.31 31.05
N ASP A 699 -9.73 -22.47 31.44
CA ASP A 699 -8.94 -21.60 32.34
C ASP A 699 -7.41 -21.91 32.32
N VAL A 700 -6.61 -20.83 32.35
CA VAL A 700 -5.21 -20.70 32.85
C VAL A 700 -4.08 -21.62 32.34
N VAL A 701 -3.20 -21.04 31.51
CA VAL A 701 -1.77 -20.86 31.86
C VAL A 701 -1.38 -19.38 31.69
N LEU A 702 -0.70 -18.82 32.68
CA LEU A 702 -0.25 -17.41 32.79
C LEU A 702 1.28 -17.48 33.06
N ILE A 703 2.20 -16.66 32.54
CA ILE A 703 2.43 -15.20 32.64
C ILE A 703 3.53 -14.88 31.59
N SER A 704 3.47 -13.84 30.73
CA SER A 704 4.36 -12.65 30.83
C SER A 704 4.09 -11.50 29.84
N GLY A 705 3.05 -11.53 28.99
CA GLY A 705 2.82 -10.48 27.97
C GLY A 705 1.84 -9.35 28.35
N ILE A 706 1.02 -9.53 29.39
CA ILE A 706 -0.25 -8.77 29.56
C ILE A 706 -0.11 -7.51 30.44
N PHE A 707 1.04 -7.31 31.11
CA PHE A 707 1.17 -6.24 32.12
C PHE A 707 1.31 -4.81 31.56
N ALA A 708 1.64 -4.63 30.27
CA ALA A 708 1.78 -3.29 29.67
C ALA A 708 0.43 -2.73 29.16
N LEU A 709 -0.21 -3.42 28.22
CA LEU A 709 -1.46 -2.96 27.59
C LEU A 709 -2.63 -2.80 28.59
N VAL A 710 -2.70 -3.67 29.61
CA VAL A 710 -3.74 -3.56 30.66
C VAL A 710 -3.51 -2.36 31.59
N VAL A 711 -2.27 -1.93 31.81
CA VAL A 711 -1.97 -0.74 32.61
C VAL A 711 -2.32 0.54 31.85
N ILE A 712 -2.09 0.57 30.53
CA ILE A 712 -2.48 1.68 29.65
C ILE A 712 -4.02 1.81 29.61
N GLY A 713 -4.75 0.73 29.36
CA GLY A 713 -6.22 0.73 29.32
C GLY A 713 -6.89 1.09 30.65
N ILE A 714 -6.41 0.55 31.78
CA ILE A 714 -6.99 0.85 33.11
C ILE A 714 -6.59 2.25 33.60
N GLY A 715 -5.41 2.74 33.23
CA GLY A 715 -4.96 4.11 33.48
C GLY A 715 -5.89 5.13 32.83
N GLY A 716 -6.12 5.01 31.52
CA GLY A 716 -7.04 5.87 30.77
C GLY A 716 -8.46 5.86 31.33
N TRP A 717 -8.99 4.68 31.70
CA TRP A 717 -10.34 4.55 32.26
C TRP A 717 -10.49 5.22 33.64
N LEU A 718 -9.49 5.13 34.52
CA LEU A 718 -9.53 5.77 35.85
C LEU A 718 -9.32 7.29 35.76
N PHE A 719 -8.48 7.76 34.83
CA PHE A 719 -8.24 9.19 34.60
C PHE A 719 -9.47 9.88 33.99
N SER A 720 -10.07 9.28 32.95
CA SER A 720 -11.34 9.71 32.34
C SER A 720 -12.46 9.91 33.38
N ARG A 721 -12.60 8.95 34.32
CA ARG A 721 -13.62 9.02 35.38
C ARG A 721 -13.33 10.06 36.47
N SER A 722 -12.09 10.52 36.59
CA SER A 722 -11.70 11.63 37.45
C SER A 722 -12.08 12.97 36.83
N ASN A 723 -11.68 13.20 35.56
CA ASN A 723 -11.96 14.44 34.84
C ASN A 723 -13.47 14.67 34.64
N LYS A 724 -14.24 13.61 34.33
CA LYS A 724 -15.71 13.68 34.26
C LYS A 724 -16.34 14.18 35.57
N ARG A 725 -15.83 13.74 36.73
CA ARG A 725 -16.33 14.17 38.05
C ARG A 725 -15.86 15.58 38.46
N ALA A 726 -14.72 16.04 37.96
CA ALA A 726 -14.27 17.42 38.14
C ALA A 726 -15.15 18.38 37.32
N ARG A 727 -15.44 18.04 36.06
CA ARG A 727 -16.34 18.79 35.14
C ARG A 727 -17.77 18.87 35.69
N GLU A 728 -18.36 17.73 36.11
CA GLU A 728 -19.68 17.68 36.77
C GLU A 728 -19.76 18.51 38.07
N ARG A 729 -18.63 18.67 38.80
CA ARG A 729 -18.56 19.48 40.01
C ARG A 729 -18.52 20.97 39.70
N SER A 730 -17.68 21.36 38.73
CA SER A 730 -17.59 22.73 38.20
C SER A 730 -18.90 23.22 37.59
N GLU A 731 -19.66 22.34 36.94
CA GLU A 731 -20.96 22.69 36.34
C GLU A 731 -22.05 22.85 37.41
N ARG A 732 -22.10 21.96 38.41
CA ARG A 732 -23.03 22.11 39.55
C ARG A 732 -22.78 23.39 40.34
N GLU A 733 -21.52 23.75 40.57
CA GLU A 733 -21.13 25.00 41.24
C GLU A 733 -21.43 26.26 40.39
N ARG A 734 -21.60 26.14 39.07
CA ARG A 734 -22.11 27.22 38.19
C ARG A 734 -23.63 27.32 38.11
N THR A 735 -24.36 26.22 38.33
CA THR A 735 -25.83 26.16 38.10
C THR A 735 -26.70 26.41 39.34
N GLN A 736 -26.15 26.61 40.53
CA GLN A 736 -26.97 26.81 41.74
C GLN A 736 -27.34 28.30 41.92
N PRO A 737 -28.61 28.70 41.74
CA PRO A 737 -29.00 30.10 41.81
C PRO A 737 -29.07 30.59 43.26
N SER A 738 -28.46 31.75 43.55
CA SER A 738 -28.66 32.46 44.82
C SER A 738 -29.94 33.30 44.79
N GLY A 739 -31.09 32.63 44.69
CA GLY A 739 -32.38 33.14 45.18
C GLY A 739 -32.60 32.65 46.63
N ASP A 740 -33.34 33.31 47.51
CA ASP A 740 -34.12 34.54 47.43
C ASP A 740 -34.17 35.18 48.83
N GLY A 741 -34.77 36.37 48.96
CA GLY A 741 -35.55 36.68 50.16
C GLY A 741 -35.29 38.05 50.80
N GLU A 742 -36.15 39.01 50.50
CA GLU A 742 -36.35 40.22 51.30
C GLU A 742 -37.02 39.89 52.66
N ALA A 743 -36.51 40.46 53.75
CA ALA A 743 -37.24 40.81 54.98
C ALA A 743 -36.44 41.78 55.86
#